data_AF-A0A522WFP5-F1
#
_entry.id   AF-A0A522WFP5-F1
#
_cell.length_a   1.000
_cell.length_b   1.000
_cell.length_c   1.000
_cell.angle_alpha   90.00
_cell.angle_beta   90.00
_cell.angle_gamma   90.00
#
_symmetry.space_group_name_H-M   'P 1'
#
loop_
_entity.id
_entity.type
_entity.pdbx_description
1 polymer ?
#
loop_
_entity_poly.entity_id
_entity_poly.type
_entity_poly.pdbx_seq_one_letter_code
_entity_poly.pdbx_strand_id
1 'polypeptide(L)'
;GVEFVSRPRFSSLTHTGPRKLARLPPRSVVVAFSAAEVYAMAEFVRRSRGGAAVVLGALSPRTRNAQVGMYQAGEVDYIVATDAIGMGLNMDVDHVAFAALRKFDGRAPRPLEPAELAQIAGRAGRHMNDGSFGTTADAGTIPADVVEAVENHRFPPLKALSWRNSQLRFTSVAALLASLDRPPEQAGLIRARDADDHLALAALAAAPEIARLASHPQRVKLLWEVCQIPDFRKVLDESHTRLLGRVFKHLAAPAGRLPTDWLAENVGRIDRVDGELDTIVARIANIRTWTYVAHRADWVADPDHWQGVTRAIEDRLSDALHDRLTNRFVDKRTAVLVRRLRDGGEMAAVVTGEGEVLVEGQYVGRLAGFAFLPDRTETAGAAKTVLAAALRALKTEISSRLDRLIADGDDAFTLAPDGIFWRGEAVAILAATTDSLRPGVEPPDSGLLEPPARDRLRRRLTEAAHALIGRDLAPLVRLREGGLSGAARGLAHQLVEALGSLPRQLARQQVEALSPADRTALARLGVRFGTESVFLPALLKPATQSLRALLWSTRQGCPTATPPGPKAAVMVDPALPAGFHDAVGYRVAGGVAVRVDILERFAAEARSLAKPGPFIPSRLLLSLLGLGPAATAAVLTGLGYEPDPEGRFRPIRRPKPRPRPIRANPDSPFAVLKRL
;
A
#
# COMPACT_ATOMS: atom_id res chain seq x y z
N GLY A 1 -11.42 -14.81 -66.54
CA GLY A 1 -10.33 -15.33 -65.68
C GLY A 1 -10.37 -14.58 -64.38
N VAL A 2 -9.95 -15.21 -63.28
CA VAL A 2 -9.76 -14.52 -62.00
C VAL A 2 -8.32 -14.01 -61.98
N GLU A 3 -8.12 -12.72 -61.73
CA GLU A 3 -6.81 -12.10 -61.63
C GLU A 3 -6.38 -12.11 -60.15
N PHE A 4 -5.22 -12.70 -59.86
CA PHE A 4 -4.66 -12.76 -58.51
C PHE A 4 -3.61 -11.67 -58.35
N VAL A 5 -3.89 -10.68 -57.51
CA VAL A 5 -2.92 -9.65 -57.13
C VAL A 5 -2.29 -10.05 -55.80
N SER A 6 -1.03 -10.50 -55.82
CA SER A 6 -0.26 -10.77 -54.59
C SER A 6 0.48 -9.52 -54.13
N ARG A 7 0.52 -9.29 -52.81
CA ARG A 7 1.33 -8.25 -52.18
C ARG A 7 2.31 -8.91 -51.21
N PRO A 8 3.63 -8.71 -51.36
CA PRO A 8 4.60 -9.31 -50.45
C PRO A 8 4.47 -8.69 -49.05
N ARG A 9 4.64 -9.52 -48.02
CA ARG A 9 4.79 -9.07 -46.64
C ARG A 9 6.26 -8.71 -46.43
N PHE A 10 6.54 -7.49 -45.97
CA PHE A 10 7.91 -7.00 -45.76
C PHE A 10 8.46 -7.29 -44.34
N SER A 11 7.58 -7.56 -43.37
CA SER A 11 7.96 -7.94 -42.00
C SER A 11 8.08 -9.45 -41.84
N SER A 12 9.04 -9.89 -41.02
CA SER A 12 9.15 -11.27 -40.57
C SER A 12 8.27 -11.50 -39.33
N LEU A 13 7.83 -12.75 -39.16
CA LEU A 13 7.06 -13.18 -38.00
C LEU A 13 7.81 -14.35 -37.35
N THR A 14 8.20 -14.19 -36.07
CA THR A 14 9.04 -15.18 -35.38
C THR A 14 8.38 -15.75 -34.13
N HIS A 15 8.48 -17.06 -33.94
CA HIS A 15 8.00 -17.74 -32.75
C HIS A 15 8.97 -17.60 -31.58
N THR A 16 8.46 -17.21 -30.40
CA THR A 16 9.28 -16.91 -29.20
C THR A 16 9.01 -17.83 -28.01
N GLY A 17 8.21 -18.89 -28.20
CA GLY A 17 7.89 -19.89 -27.18
C GLY A 17 6.95 -19.40 -26.07
N PRO A 18 6.72 -20.23 -25.03
CA PRO A 18 5.82 -19.89 -23.94
C PRO A 18 6.41 -18.84 -23.01
N ARG A 19 5.62 -17.82 -22.66
CA ARG A 19 5.98 -16.77 -21.69
C ARG A 19 4.92 -16.59 -20.62
N LYS A 20 5.34 -16.30 -19.39
CA LYS A 20 4.41 -15.89 -18.33
C LYS A 20 3.72 -14.60 -18.73
N LEU A 21 2.41 -14.50 -18.46
CA LEU A 21 1.59 -13.31 -18.77
C LEU A 21 2.22 -12.01 -18.20
N ALA A 22 2.77 -12.09 -16.98
CA ALA A 22 3.47 -10.98 -16.34
C ALA A 22 4.81 -10.58 -16.99
N ARG A 23 5.34 -11.34 -17.95
CA ARG A 23 6.62 -11.10 -18.65
C ARG A 23 6.45 -10.84 -20.15
N LEU A 24 5.22 -10.66 -20.62
CA LEU A 24 4.98 -10.28 -22.00
C LEU A 24 5.57 -8.89 -22.30
N PRO A 25 6.16 -8.68 -23.48
CA PRO A 25 6.67 -7.37 -23.88
C PRO A 25 5.52 -6.34 -23.96
N PRO A 26 5.80 -5.04 -23.86
CA PRO A 26 4.81 -4.00 -24.19
C PRO A 26 4.26 -4.21 -25.60
N ARG A 27 3.09 -3.62 -25.88
CA ARG A 27 2.39 -3.75 -27.17
C ARG A 27 2.03 -5.20 -27.53
N SER A 28 1.74 -6.03 -26.52
CA SER A 28 1.30 -7.42 -26.72
C SER A 28 -0.22 -7.54 -26.80
N VAL A 29 -0.70 -8.43 -27.67
CA VAL A 29 -2.09 -8.92 -27.68
C VAL A 29 -2.13 -10.32 -27.08
N VAL A 30 -3.03 -10.53 -26.14
CA VAL A 30 -3.28 -11.84 -25.53
C VAL A 30 -4.62 -12.36 -26.05
N VAL A 31 -4.60 -13.53 -26.68
CA VAL A 31 -5.78 -14.08 -27.38
C VAL A 31 -6.33 -15.30 -26.65
N ALA A 32 -7.56 -15.21 -26.19
CA ALA A 32 -8.32 -16.30 -25.59
C ALA A 32 -9.58 -16.63 -26.41
N PHE A 33 -10.26 -17.73 -26.11
CA PHE A 33 -11.40 -18.20 -26.93
C PHE A 33 -12.74 -18.17 -26.19
N SER A 34 -12.77 -17.60 -24.98
CA SER A 34 -13.99 -17.33 -24.23
C SER A 34 -13.98 -15.93 -23.61
N ALA A 35 -15.16 -15.31 -23.46
CA ALA A 35 -15.27 -14.00 -22.82
C ALA A 35 -14.82 -14.03 -21.35
N ALA A 36 -15.10 -15.13 -20.64
CA ALA A 36 -14.69 -15.31 -19.25
C ALA A 36 -13.16 -15.32 -19.10
N GLU A 37 -12.44 -16.03 -19.97
CA GLU A 37 -10.97 -16.00 -19.98
C GLU A 37 -10.44 -14.61 -20.33
N VAL A 38 -11.02 -13.94 -21.32
CA VAL A 38 -10.62 -12.57 -21.68
C VAL A 38 -10.75 -11.64 -20.46
N TYR A 39 -11.86 -11.66 -19.74
CA TYR A 39 -12.01 -10.83 -18.53
C TYR A 39 -11.04 -11.22 -17.42
N ALA A 40 -10.83 -12.52 -17.18
CA ALA A 40 -9.90 -12.99 -16.15
C ALA A 40 -8.46 -12.55 -16.44
N MET A 41 -8.04 -12.65 -17.70
CA MET A 41 -6.71 -12.23 -18.15
C MET A 41 -6.58 -10.71 -18.15
N ALA A 42 -7.62 -9.97 -18.54
CA ALA A 42 -7.64 -8.51 -18.46
C ALA A 42 -7.49 -8.01 -17.01
N GLU A 43 -8.17 -8.63 -16.03
CA GLU A 43 -7.95 -8.31 -14.60
C GLU A 43 -6.52 -8.64 -14.14
N PHE A 44 -5.93 -9.73 -14.63
CA PHE A 44 -4.54 -10.06 -14.32
C PHE A 44 -3.58 -9.00 -14.89
N VAL A 45 -3.78 -8.61 -16.16
CA VAL A 45 -2.94 -7.60 -16.82
C VAL A 45 -3.13 -6.24 -16.15
N ARG A 46 -4.36 -5.85 -15.80
CA ARG A 46 -4.62 -4.64 -15.00
C ARG A 46 -3.80 -4.61 -13.71
N ARG A 47 -3.84 -5.69 -12.93
CA ARG A 47 -3.13 -5.78 -11.64
C ARG A 47 -1.61 -5.79 -11.76
N SER A 48 -1.07 -6.30 -12.87
CA SER A 48 0.38 -6.49 -13.05
C SER A 48 1.05 -5.43 -13.92
N ARG A 49 0.29 -4.79 -14.82
CA ARG A 49 0.81 -3.92 -15.90
C ARG A 49 0.02 -2.62 -16.07
N GLY A 50 -0.96 -2.35 -15.21
CA GLY A 50 -1.69 -1.07 -15.16
C GLY A 50 -2.94 -0.97 -16.02
N GLY A 51 -3.12 -1.85 -17.01
CA GLY A 51 -4.38 -1.92 -17.74
C GLY A 51 -4.29 -2.72 -19.03
N ALA A 52 -5.45 -3.11 -19.55
CA ALA A 52 -5.58 -3.71 -20.86
C ALA A 52 -6.85 -3.22 -21.56
N ALA A 53 -6.76 -3.01 -22.88
CA ALA A 53 -7.94 -2.88 -23.72
C ALA A 53 -8.56 -4.25 -23.94
N VAL A 54 -9.89 -4.32 -23.97
CA VAL A 54 -10.63 -5.58 -24.13
C VAL A 54 -11.37 -5.59 -25.45
N VAL A 55 -11.14 -6.62 -26.26
CA VAL A 55 -11.77 -6.77 -27.58
C VAL A 55 -12.45 -8.13 -27.71
N LEU A 56 -13.77 -8.16 -27.62
CA LEU A 56 -14.58 -9.37 -27.82
C LEU A 56 -15.32 -9.31 -29.16
N GLY A 57 -15.59 -10.47 -29.76
CA GLY A 57 -16.40 -10.56 -30.99
C GLY A 57 -17.84 -10.04 -30.85
N ALA A 58 -18.40 -10.02 -29.63
CA ALA A 58 -19.74 -9.50 -29.37
C ALA A 58 -19.80 -7.95 -29.36
N LEU A 59 -18.66 -7.27 -29.17
CA LEU A 59 -18.60 -5.82 -29.07
C LEU A 59 -18.99 -5.13 -30.38
N SER A 60 -19.64 -3.98 -30.28
CA SER A 60 -19.95 -3.15 -31.45
C SER A 60 -18.69 -2.65 -32.15
N PRO A 61 -18.78 -2.36 -33.46
CA PRO A 61 -17.67 -1.70 -34.17
C PRO A 61 -17.19 -0.45 -33.44
N ARG A 62 -18.13 0.33 -32.89
CA ARG A 62 -17.85 1.54 -32.11
C ARG A 62 -17.04 1.23 -30.86
N THR A 63 -17.49 0.30 -30.00
CA THR A 63 -16.74 -0.07 -28.78
C THR A 63 -15.38 -0.70 -29.11
N ARG A 64 -15.29 -1.55 -30.14
CA ARG A 64 -14.01 -2.15 -30.58
C ARG A 64 -13.02 -1.08 -31.03
N ASN A 65 -13.45 -0.13 -31.85
CA ASN A 65 -12.61 0.97 -32.31
C ASN A 65 -12.16 1.87 -31.15
N ALA A 66 -13.04 2.14 -30.18
CA ALA A 66 -12.68 2.93 -29.00
C ALA A 66 -11.63 2.22 -28.12
N GLN A 67 -11.78 0.91 -27.90
CA GLN A 67 -10.79 0.10 -27.15
C GLN A 67 -9.45 -0.01 -27.87
N VAL A 68 -9.46 -0.16 -29.20
CA VAL A 68 -8.22 -0.15 -30.01
C VAL A 68 -7.60 1.25 -30.06
N GLY A 69 -8.42 2.29 -30.12
CA GLY A 69 -7.97 3.69 -30.09
C GLY A 69 -7.19 4.00 -28.82
N MET A 70 -7.70 3.55 -27.67
CA MET A 70 -7.01 3.64 -26.37
C MET A 70 -5.63 2.98 -26.39
N TYR A 71 -5.52 1.77 -26.96
CA TYR A 71 -4.24 1.08 -27.11
C TYR A 71 -3.29 1.80 -28.08
N GLN A 72 -3.79 2.34 -29.20
CA GLN A 72 -2.97 3.10 -30.14
C GLN A 72 -2.49 4.43 -29.56
N ALA A 73 -3.33 5.10 -28.77
CA ALA A 73 -2.99 6.34 -28.05
C ALA A 73 -1.96 6.10 -26.93
N GLY A 74 -1.62 4.84 -26.62
CA GLY A 74 -0.69 4.48 -25.56
C GLY A 74 -1.27 4.65 -24.16
N GLU A 75 -2.59 4.68 -24.01
CA GLU A 75 -3.25 4.65 -22.70
C GLU A 75 -3.12 3.27 -22.04
N VAL A 76 -2.98 2.21 -22.84
CA VAL A 76 -2.67 0.85 -22.40
C VAL A 76 -1.71 0.17 -23.39
N ASP A 77 -0.79 -0.63 -22.87
CA ASP A 77 0.21 -1.36 -23.67
C ASP A 77 -0.24 -2.76 -24.07
N TYR A 78 -1.41 -3.21 -23.61
CA TYR A 78 -1.87 -4.59 -23.76
C TYR A 78 -3.30 -4.63 -24.27
N ILE A 79 -3.58 -5.58 -25.15
CA ILE A 79 -4.95 -5.93 -25.52
C ILE A 79 -5.20 -7.36 -25.07
N VAL A 80 -6.35 -7.63 -24.46
CA VAL A 80 -6.85 -8.98 -24.26
C VAL A 80 -8.08 -9.17 -25.15
N ALA A 81 -8.06 -10.16 -26.03
CA ALA A 81 -9.05 -10.29 -27.09
C ALA A 81 -9.48 -11.72 -27.36
N THR A 82 -10.62 -11.87 -28.04
CA THR A 82 -10.97 -13.10 -28.74
C THR A 82 -10.39 -13.15 -30.15
N ASP A 83 -10.59 -14.26 -30.86
CA ASP A 83 -10.23 -14.45 -32.28
C ASP A 83 -10.78 -13.38 -33.23
N ALA A 84 -11.79 -12.61 -32.79
CA ALA A 84 -12.31 -11.43 -33.49
C ALA A 84 -11.24 -10.37 -33.80
N ILE A 85 -10.10 -10.36 -33.09
CA ILE A 85 -8.95 -9.50 -33.39
C ILE A 85 -8.31 -9.83 -34.74
N GLY A 86 -8.48 -11.07 -35.22
CA GLY A 86 -7.94 -11.58 -36.47
C GLY A 86 -8.53 -10.92 -37.72
N MET A 87 -9.56 -10.09 -37.60
CA MET A 87 -10.24 -9.41 -38.71
C MET A 87 -10.76 -8.01 -38.33
N GLY A 88 -10.73 -7.06 -39.27
CA GLY A 88 -11.55 -5.84 -39.19
C GLY A 88 -11.10 -4.74 -38.22
N LEU A 89 -9.87 -4.80 -37.69
CA LEU A 89 -9.30 -3.73 -36.87
C LEU A 89 -7.89 -3.37 -37.34
N ASN A 90 -7.59 -2.07 -37.36
CA ASN A 90 -6.26 -1.56 -37.65
C ASN A 90 -5.53 -1.35 -36.31
N MET A 91 -4.43 -2.05 -36.07
CA MET A 91 -3.63 -1.92 -34.83
C MET A 91 -2.19 -2.33 -35.04
N ASP A 92 -1.28 -1.63 -34.38
CA ASP A 92 0.15 -1.89 -34.46
C ASP A 92 0.58 -2.66 -33.22
N VAL A 93 0.78 -3.96 -33.43
CA VAL A 93 1.05 -4.98 -32.41
C VAL A 93 2.42 -5.58 -32.67
N ASP A 94 3.22 -5.70 -31.62
CA ASP A 94 4.59 -6.24 -31.72
C ASP A 94 4.63 -7.74 -31.40
N HIS A 95 3.71 -8.17 -30.52
CA HIS A 95 3.67 -9.55 -30.05
C HIS A 95 2.24 -10.07 -29.90
N VAL A 96 2.00 -11.31 -30.34
CA VAL A 96 0.74 -12.03 -30.12
C VAL A 96 0.98 -13.27 -29.24
N ALA A 97 0.30 -13.35 -28.10
CA ALA A 97 0.37 -14.46 -27.18
C ALA A 97 -0.97 -15.23 -27.15
N PHE A 98 -0.94 -16.52 -27.48
CA PHE A 98 -2.11 -17.39 -27.39
C PHE A 98 -2.29 -17.90 -25.95
N ALA A 99 -3.46 -17.64 -25.37
CA ALA A 99 -3.87 -18.08 -24.04
C ALA A 99 -4.30 -19.55 -23.98
N ALA A 100 -4.73 -20.07 -25.14
CA ALA A 100 -5.14 -21.45 -25.34
C ALA A 100 -4.87 -21.82 -26.81
N LEU A 101 -4.79 -23.11 -27.11
CA LEU A 101 -4.62 -23.63 -28.47
C LEU A 101 -5.84 -24.41 -28.97
N ARG A 102 -6.96 -24.28 -28.25
CA ARG A 102 -8.24 -24.94 -28.55
C ARG A 102 -9.37 -23.92 -28.52
N LYS A 103 -10.34 -24.08 -29.42
CA LYS A 103 -11.56 -23.26 -29.49
C LYS A 103 -12.80 -24.15 -29.60
N PHE A 104 -13.94 -23.63 -29.16
CA PHE A 104 -15.23 -24.26 -29.40
C PHE A 104 -15.72 -23.93 -30.82
N ASP A 105 -16.06 -24.93 -31.62
CA ASP A 105 -16.50 -24.75 -33.01
C ASP A 105 -18.03 -24.77 -33.20
N GLY A 106 -18.77 -24.69 -32.09
CA GLY A 106 -20.22 -24.86 -32.03
C GLY A 106 -20.67 -26.26 -31.59
N ARG A 107 -19.79 -27.27 -31.59
CA ARG A 107 -20.11 -28.63 -31.11
C ARG A 107 -19.16 -29.10 -30.02
N ALA A 108 -17.85 -28.97 -30.26
CA ALA A 108 -16.85 -29.47 -29.33
C ALA A 108 -15.59 -28.58 -29.29
N PRO A 109 -14.82 -28.59 -28.19
CA PRO A 109 -13.51 -27.97 -28.15
C PRO A 109 -12.53 -28.70 -29.06
N ARG A 110 -12.07 -28.04 -30.13
CA ARG A 110 -11.06 -28.56 -31.08
C ARG A 110 -9.78 -27.72 -31.06
N PRO A 111 -8.62 -28.27 -31.46
CA PRO A 111 -7.43 -27.49 -31.72
C PRO A 111 -7.65 -26.40 -32.78
N LEU A 112 -6.89 -25.32 -32.70
CA LEU A 112 -6.85 -24.29 -33.74
C LEU A 112 -6.20 -24.84 -35.00
N GLU A 113 -6.76 -24.48 -36.16
CA GLU A 113 -6.14 -24.78 -37.44
C GLU A 113 -4.94 -23.86 -37.70
N PRO A 114 -3.90 -24.31 -38.43
CA PRO A 114 -2.74 -23.48 -38.76
C PRO A 114 -3.11 -22.15 -39.43
N ALA A 115 -4.15 -22.14 -40.27
CA ALA A 115 -4.65 -20.93 -40.91
C ALA A 115 -5.28 -19.94 -39.90
N GLU A 116 -5.99 -20.44 -38.89
CA GLU A 116 -6.57 -19.61 -37.82
C GLU A 116 -5.46 -19.01 -36.95
N LEU A 117 -4.44 -19.80 -36.60
CA LEU A 117 -3.26 -19.34 -35.89
C LEU A 117 -2.52 -18.26 -36.69
N ALA A 118 -2.28 -18.49 -37.99
CA ALA A 118 -1.61 -17.54 -38.87
C ALA A 118 -2.37 -16.22 -39.00
N GLN A 119 -3.70 -16.28 -39.07
CA GLN A 119 -4.54 -15.10 -39.17
C GLN A 119 -4.44 -14.21 -37.92
N ILE A 120 -4.36 -14.81 -36.74
CA ILE A 120 -4.25 -14.10 -35.47
C ILE A 120 -2.80 -13.66 -35.23
N ALA A 121 -1.82 -14.56 -35.38
CA ALA A 121 -0.39 -14.27 -35.21
C ALA A 121 0.11 -13.22 -36.21
N GLY A 122 -0.44 -13.24 -37.43
CA GLY A 122 -0.14 -12.25 -38.48
C GLY A 122 -0.57 -10.82 -38.13
N ARG A 123 -1.26 -10.60 -37.01
CA ARG A 123 -1.51 -9.26 -36.46
C ARG A 123 -0.26 -8.65 -35.83
N ALA A 124 0.70 -9.46 -35.39
CA ALA A 124 2.00 -9.00 -34.95
C ALA A 124 2.88 -8.63 -36.15
N GLY A 125 3.53 -7.48 -36.07
CA GLY A 125 4.47 -6.98 -37.08
C GLY A 125 3.76 -6.41 -38.31
N ARG A 126 4.07 -5.15 -38.64
CA ARG A 126 3.49 -4.41 -39.77
C ARG A 126 4.52 -3.50 -40.44
N HIS A 127 4.34 -3.28 -41.74
CA HIS A 127 5.28 -2.56 -42.60
C HIS A 127 6.69 -3.15 -42.50
N MET A 128 7.66 -2.39 -41.97
CA MET A 128 9.06 -2.79 -41.81
C MET A 128 9.39 -3.32 -40.41
N ASN A 129 8.41 -3.37 -39.50
CA ASN A 129 8.62 -3.85 -38.15
C ASN A 129 8.28 -5.34 -38.05
N ASP A 130 9.26 -6.12 -37.61
CA ASP A 130 9.09 -7.54 -37.35
C ASP A 130 8.10 -7.78 -36.21
N GLY A 131 7.36 -8.88 -36.32
CA GLY A 131 6.40 -9.33 -35.34
C GLY A 131 6.87 -10.60 -34.66
N SER A 132 6.36 -10.84 -33.46
CA SER A 132 6.57 -12.12 -32.79
C SER A 132 5.26 -12.74 -32.33
N PHE A 133 5.25 -14.06 -32.20
CA PHE A 133 4.14 -14.78 -31.60
C PHE A 133 4.61 -15.88 -30.67
N GLY A 134 3.72 -16.34 -29.81
CA GLY A 134 3.99 -17.39 -28.85
C GLY A 134 2.77 -17.72 -28.04
N THR A 135 2.97 -18.41 -26.93
CA THR A 135 1.90 -18.85 -26.03
C THR A 135 2.09 -18.25 -24.65
N THR A 136 1.01 -18.16 -23.87
CA THR A 136 1.15 -18.00 -22.43
C THR A 136 1.71 -19.29 -21.83
N ALA A 137 2.39 -19.19 -20.70
CA ALA A 137 2.97 -20.36 -20.02
C ALA A 137 1.94 -21.46 -19.73
N ASP A 138 0.68 -21.09 -19.49
CA ASP A 138 -0.40 -22.00 -19.15
C ASP A 138 -1.02 -22.69 -20.39
N ALA A 139 -0.82 -22.15 -21.59
CA ALA A 139 -1.41 -22.67 -22.83
C ALA A 139 -0.62 -23.83 -23.45
N GLY A 140 0.60 -24.10 -22.97
CA GLY A 140 1.53 -25.06 -23.57
C GLY A 140 2.28 -24.49 -24.76
N THR A 141 2.77 -25.36 -25.65
CA THR A 141 3.64 -24.98 -26.79
C THR A 141 2.97 -25.34 -28.11
N ILE A 142 3.15 -24.50 -29.12
CA ILE A 142 2.67 -24.77 -30.49
C ILE A 142 3.56 -25.85 -31.13
N PRO A 143 3.00 -26.88 -31.78
CA PRO A 143 3.79 -27.88 -32.52
C PRO A 143 4.71 -27.26 -33.57
N ALA A 144 5.90 -27.82 -33.76
CA ALA A 144 6.95 -27.24 -34.61
C ALA A 144 6.54 -27.15 -36.10
N ASP A 145 5.80 -28.15 -36.60
CA ASP A 145 5.25 -28.17 -37.95
C ASP A 145 4.23 -27.03 -38.18
N VAL A 146 3.43 -26.72 -37.17
CA VAL A 146 2.47 -25.60 -37.21
C VAL A 146 3.21 -24.26 -37.14
N VAL A 147 4.26 -24.14 -36.32
CA VAL A 147 5.12 -22.95 -36.28
C VAL A 147 5.73 -22.68 -37.65
N GLU A 148 6.34 -23.69 -38.27
CA GLU A 148 6.95 -23.58 -39.59
C GLU A 148 5.93 -23.17 -40.66
N ALA A 149 4.71 -23.73 -40.61
CA ALA A 149 3.62 -23.35 -41.51
C ALA A 149 3.19 -21.88 -41.36
N VAL A 150 3.15 -21.37 -40.12
CA VAL A 150 2.79 -19.97 -39.81
C VAL A 150 3.89 -19.01 -40.24
N GLU A 151 5.15 -19.28 -39.91
CA GLU A 151 6.29 -18.42 -40.24
C GLU A 151 6.52 -18.32 -41.77
N ASN A 152 6.37 -19.44 -42.49
CA ASN A 152 6.57 -19.50 -43.94
C ASN A 152 5.29 -19.29 -44.76
N HIS A 153 4.15 -18.99 -44.10
CA HIS A 153 2.84 -18.81 -44.74
C HIS A 153 2.46 -19.95 -45.71
N ARG A 154 2.70 -21.20 -45.29
CA ARG A 154 2.49 -22.40 -46.13
C ARG A 154 1.38 -23.27 -45.55
N PHE A 155 0.22 -23.28 -46.22
CA PHE A 155 -0.96 -24.02 -45.77
C PHE A 155 -1.45 -25.00 -46.84
N PRO A 156 -2.03 -26.14 -46.44
CA PRO A 156 -2.64 -27.06 -47.39
C PRO A 156 -3.83 -26.40 -48.12
N PRO A 157 -4.03 -26.69 -49.42
CA PRO A 157 -5.16 -26.16 -50.16
C PRO A 157 -6.48 -26.69 -49.60
N LEU A 158 -7.53 -25.84 -49.65
CA LEU A 158 -8.88 -26.25 -49.28
C LEU A 158 -9.39 -27.32 -50.25
N LYS A 159 -9.84 -28.45 -49.71
CA LYS A 159 -10.33 -29.61 -50.49
C LYS A 159 -11.84 -29.59 -50.71
N ALA A 160 -12.57 -28.84 -49.89
CA ALA A 160 -14.01 -28.75 -49.97
C ALA A 160 -14.52 -27.35 -49.57
N LEU A 161 -15.68 -26.96 -50.11
CA LEU A 161 -16.38 -25.72 -49.77
C LEU A 161 -17.77 -26.05 -49.22
N SER A 162 -18.16 -25.36 -48.14
CA SER A 162 -19.53 -25.42 -47.62
C SER A 162 -20.48 -24.74 -48.61
N TRP A 163 -21.48 -25.50 -49.05
CA TRP A 163 -22.46 -25.07 -50.05
C TRP A 163 -23.88 -25.15 -49.49
N ARG A 164 -24.71 -24.18 -49.86
CA ARG A 164 -26.14 -24.12 -49.57
C ARG A 164 -26.91 -23.90 -50.85
N ASN A 165 -28.01 -24.61 -51.05
CA ASN A 165 -28.84 -24.44 -52.23
C ASN A 165 -29.44 -23.01 -52.31
N SER A 166 -29.25 -22.34 -53.44
CA SER A 166 -29.82 -21.01 -53.71
C SER A 166 -31.16 -21.06 -54.44
N GLN A 167 -31.52 -22.21 -55.04
CA GLN A 167 -32.77 -22.40 -55.77
C GLN A 167 -33.88 -22.87 -54.81
N LEU A 168 -34.49 -21.92 -54.10
CA LEU A 168 -35.49 -22.18 -53.06
C LEU A 168 -36.91 -22.34 -53.63
N ARG A 169 -37.71 -23.25 -53.07
CA ARG A 169 -39.09 -23.50 -53.47
C ARG A 169 -40.08 -22.99 -52.44
N PHE A 170 -40.87 -21.99 -52.78
CA PHE A 170 -41.83 -21.36 -51.86
C PHE A 170 -43.26 -21.89 -51.96
N THR A 171 -43.52 -23.00 -52.66
CA THR A 171 -44.89 -23.51 -52.87
C THR A 171 -45.58 -23.95 -51.59
N SER A 172 -44.83 -24.48 -50.63
CA SER A 172 -45.26 -24.83 -49.27
C SER A 172 -44.06 -24.82 -48.33
N VAL A 173 -44.29 -24.77 -47.02
CA VAL A 173 -43.20 -24.83 -46.02
C VAL A 173 -42.39 -26.13 -46.16
N ALA A 174 -43.07 -27.26 -46.42
CA ALA A 174 -42.41 -28.54 -46.67
C ALA A 174 -41.53 -28.53 -47.95
N ALA A 175 -42.02 -27.90 -49.03
CA ALA A 175 -41.24 -27.77 -50.26
C ALA A 175 -39.99 -26.91 -50.10
N LEU A 176 -40.08 -25.87 -49.23
CA LEU A 176 -38.97 -24.99 -48.87
C LEU A 176 -37.90 -25.74 -48.08
N LEU A 177 -38.29 -26.41 -46.99
CA LEU A 177 -37.38 -27.25 -46.19
C LEU A 177 -36.66 -28.28 -47.09
N ALA A 178 -37.42 -29.02 -47.90
CA ALA A 178 -36.84 -29.98 -48.84
C ALA A 178 -35.91 -29.34 -49.88
N SER A 179 -36.11 -28.07 -50.26
CA SER A 179 -35.19 -27.36 -51.15
C SER A 179 -33.92 -26.88 -50.43
N LEU A 180 -34.01 -26.53 -49.15
CA LEU A 180 -32.85 -26.17 -48.31
C LEU A 180 -31.97 -27.39 -47.99
N ASP A 181 -32.58 -28.56 -47.85
CA ASP A 181 -31.91 -29.83 -47.56
C ASP A 181 -31.19 -30.48 -48.74
N ARG A 182 -31.35 -29.93 -49.96
CA ARG A 182 -30.78 -30.51 -51.19
C ARG A 182 -29.26 -30.66 -51.03
N PRO A 183 -28.67 -31.83 -51.38
CA PRO A 183 -27.23 -32.02 -51.38
C PRO A 183 -26.56 -31.33 -52.59
N PRO A 184 -25.28 -30.95 -52.48
CA PRO A 184 -24.53 -30.44 -53.63
C PRO A 184 -24.29 -31.54 -54.68
N GLU A 185 -24.33 -31.17 -55.95
CA GLU A 185 -24.11 -32.09 -57.08
C GLU A 185 -22.64 -32.09 -57.56
N GLN A 186 -21.88 -31.06 -57.23
CA GLN A 186 -20.51 -30.87 -57.68
C GLN A 186 -19.50 -31.44 -56.68
N ALA A 187 -18.52 -32.20 -57.18
CA ALA A 187 -17.41 -32.69 -56.36
C ALA A 187 -16.61 -31.53 -55.74
N GLY A 188 -16.23 -31.68 -54.47
CA GLY A 188 -15.58 -30.62 -53.69
C GLY A 188 -16.55 -29.64 -53.03
N LEU A 189 -17.87 -29.77 -53.24
CA LEU A 189 -18.86 -29.09 -52.42
C LEU A 189 -19.41 -30.04 -51.36
N ILE A 190 -19.50 -29.56 -50.13
CA ILE A 190 -20.13 -30.27 -49.01
C ILE A 190 -21.33 -29.46 -48.53
N ARG A 191 -22.39 -30.14 -48.11
CA ARG A 191 -23.56 -29.45 -47.55
C ARG A 191 -23.12 -28.63 -46.33
N ALA A 192 -23.48 -27.35 -46.32
CA ALA A 192 -23.26 -26.48 -45.17
C ALA A 192 -24.01 -27.03 -43.94
N ARG A 193 -23.48 -26.76 -42.74
CA ARG A 193 -24.17 -27.07 -41.49
C ARG A 193 -25.54 -26.37 -41.46
N ASP A 194 -26.50 -26.95 -40.75
CA ASP A 194 -27.81 -26.32 -40.58
C ASP A 194 -27.62 -24.97 -39.89
N ALA A 195 -27.98 -23.91 -40.62
CA ALA A 195 -27.90 -22.54 -40.15
C ALA A 195 -29.10 -22.19 -39.28
N ASP A 196 -28.96 -21.16 -38.44
CA ASP A 196 -29.98 -20.71 -37.49
C ASP A 196 -31.33 -20.44 -38.17
N ASP A 197 -31.30 -19.90 -39.39
CA ASP A 197 -32.50 -19.63 -40.19
C ASP A 197 -33.25 -20.92 -40.60
N HIS A 198 -32.52 -22.00 -40.90
CA HIS A 198 -33.07 -23.31 -41.22
C HIS A 198 -33.71 -23.94 -39.98
N LEU A 199 -33.00 -23.90 -38.85
CA LEU A 199 -33.49 -24.44 -37.57
C LEU A 199 -34.72 -23.67 -37.09
N ALA A 200 -34.72 -22.34 -37.19
CA ALA A 200 -35.87 -21.50 -36.87
C ALA A 200 -37.08 -21.80 -37.77
N LEU A 201 -36.87 -21.99 -39.07
CA LEU A 201 -37.93 -22.38 -39.99
C LEU A 201 -38.53 -23.74 -39.61
N ALA A 202 -37.70 -24.75 -39.33
CA ALA A 202 -38.17 -26.06 -38.92
C ALA A 202 -38.99 -26.01 -37.61
N ALA A 203 -38.52 -25.23 -36.64
CA ALA A 203 -39.23 -25.04 -35.36
C ALA A 203 -40.57 -24.30 -35.53
N LEU A 204 -40.59 -23.21 -36.31
CA LEU A 204 -41.82 -22.46 -36.59
C LEU A 204 -42.81 -23.23 -37.46
N ALA A 205 -42.33 -24.08 -38.38
CA ALA A 205 -43.17 -24.94 -39.20
C ALA A 205 -43.97 -25.96 -38.37
N ALA A 206 -43.42 -26.39 -37.23
CA ALA A 206 -44.09 -27.30 -36.31
C ALA A 206 -45.23 -26.64 -35.51
N ALA A 207 -45.28 -25.30 -35.43
CA ALA A 207 -46.32 -24.56 -34.72
C ALA A 207 -47.61 -24.48 -35.59
N PRO A 208 -48.75 -25.05 -35.14
CA PRO A 208 -49.96 -25.13 -35.96
C PRO A 208 -50.49 -23.78 -36.43
N GLU A 209 -50.39 -22.74 -35.59
CA GLU A 209 -50.87 -21.41 -35.93
C GLU A 209 -50.01 -20.70 -36.97
N ILE A 210 -48.70 -20.99 -37.02
CA ILE A 210 -47.79 -20.47 -38.04
C ILE A 210 -48.03 -21.21 -39.36
N ALA A 211 -48.15 -22.53 -39.32
CA ALA A 211 -48.43 -23.35 -40.49
C ALA A 211 -49.73 -22.94 -41.20
N ARG A 212 -50.79 -22.60 -40.44
CA ARG A 212 -52.06 -22.10 -41.00
C ARG A 212 -51.91 -20.74 -41.69
N LEU A 213 -51.06 -19.86 -41.17
CA LEU A 213 -50.79 -18.54 -41.77
C LEU A 213 -49.87 -18.64 -43.00
N ALA A 214 -49.00 -19.65 -43.06
CA ALA A 214 -48.09 -19.94 -44.18
C ALA A 214 -48.73 -20.78 -45.31
N SER A 215 -49.97 -20.46 -45.69
CA SER A 215 -50.81 -21.27 -46.58
C SER A 215 -50.69 -20.99 -48.09
N HIS A 216 -49.94 -19.95 -48.48
CA HIS A 216 -49.72 -19.61 -49.89
C HIS A 216 -48.28 -19.12 -50.14
N PRO A 217 -47.77 -19.16 -51.39
CA PRO A 217 -46.34 -18.99 -51.64
C PRO A 217 -45.71 -17.68 -51.14
N GLN A 218 -46.47 -16.57 -51.18
CA GLN A 218 -46.02 -15.29 -50.66
C GLN A 218 -45.83 -15.31 -49.13
N ARG A 219 -46.70 -16.02 -48.39
CA ARG A 219 -46.60 -16.18 -46.93
C ARG A 219 -45.44 -17.10 -46.55
N VAL A 220 -45.18 -18.14 -47.32
CA VAL A 220 -44.02 -19.03 -47.12
C VAL A 220 -42.72 -18.25 -47.35
N LYS A 221 -42.67 -17.40 -48.38
CA LYS A 221 -41.53 -16.50 -48.62
C LYS A 221 -41.34 -15.50 -47.47
N LEU A 222 -42.41 -14.88 -46.99
CA LEU A 222 -42.35 -13.98 -45.84
C LEU A 222 -41.86 -14.69 -44.57
N LEU A 223 -42.37 -15.90 -44.30
CA LEU A 223 -41.91 -16.71 -43.17
C LEU A 223 -40.40 -16.98 -43.27
N TRP A 224 -39.92 -17.33 -44.47
CA TRP A 224 -38.50 -17.52 -44.72
C TRP A 224 -37.68 -16.26 -44.45
N GLU A 225 -38.13 -15.12 -44.95
CA GLU A 225 -37.47 -13.83 -44.70
C GLU A 225 -37.42 -13.46 -43.20
N VAL A 226 -38.47 -13.80 -42.44
CA VAL A 226 -38.48 -13.63 -40.98
C VAL A 226 -37.48 -14.58 -40.32
N CYS A 227 -37.38 -15.84 -40.75
CA CYS A 227 -36.38 -16.77 -40.23
C CYS A 227 -34.93 -16.32 -40.48
N GLN A 228 -34.70 -15.45 -41.47
CA GLN A 228 -33.38 -14.89 -41.76
C GLN A 228 -32.96 -13.75 -40.80
N ILE A 229 -33.85 -13.31 -39.88
CA ILE A 229 -33.49 -12.34 -38.84
C ILE A 229 -32.41 -12.97 -37.93
N PRO A 230 -31.18 -12.41 -37.88
CA PRO A 230 -30.08 -13.02 -37.15
C PRO A 230 -30.32 -13.06 -35.63
N ASP A 231 -29.98 -14.18 -34.99
CA ASP A 231 -29.80 -14.22 -33.53
C ASP A 231 -28.42 -13.68 -33.16
N PHE A 232 -28.34 -12.37 -32.92
CA PHE A 232 -27.09 -11.73 -32.50
C PHE A 232 -26.61 -12.18 -31.11
N ARG A 233 -27.44 -12.86 -30.30
CA ARG A 233 -27.03 -13.41 -29.00
C ARG A 233 -26.33 -14.75 -29.13
N LYS A 234 -26.51 -15.45 -30.26
CA LYS A 234 -25.92 -16.78 -30.56
C LYS A 234 -26.25 -17.85 -29.51
N VAL A 235 -27.49 -17.83 -28.99
CA VAL A 235 -27.97 -18.82 -28.01
C VAL A 235 -28.96 -19.78 -28.67
N LEU A 236 -29.58 -19.38 -29.79
CA LEU A 236 -30.66 -20.10 -30.48
C LEU A 236 -31.69 -20.67 -29.48
N ASP A 237 -32.17 -19.78 -28.60
CA ASP A 237 -33.14 -20.16 -27.57
C ASP A 237 -34.58 -20.10 -28.08
N GLU A 238 -35.50 -20.70 -27.32
CA GLU A 238 -36.94 -20.60 -27.58
C GLU A 238 -37.46 -19.15 -27.56
N SER A 239 -36.71 -18.19 -27.01
CA SER A 239 -37.12 -16.78 -26.97
C SER A 239 -37.00 -16.14 -28.35
N HIS A 240 -35.92 -16.43 -29.10
CA HIS A 240 -35.73 -15.94 -30.47
C HIS A 240 -36.80 -16.52 -31.39
N THR A 241 -37.00 -17.84 -31.38
CA THR A 241 -38.04 -18.50 -32.19
C THR A 241 -39.44 -17.92 -31.91
N ARG A 242 -39.78 -17.65 -30.64
CA ARG A 242 -41.04 -16.98 -30.28
C ARG A 242 -41.12 -15.53 -30.78
N LEU A 243 -40.01 -14.78 -30.78
CA LEU A 243 -39.96 -13.45 -31.37
C LEU A 243 -40.23 -13.51 -32.88
N LEU A 244 -39.54 -14.40 -33.60
CA LEU A 244 -39.73 -14.61 -35.04
C LEU A 244 -41.19 -14.96 -35.36
N GLY A 245 -41.81 -15.86 -34.59
CA GLY A 245 -43.22 -16.20 -34.74
C GLY A 245 -44.16 -15.01 -34.53
N ARG A 246 -43.86 -14.12 -33.57
CA ARG A 246 -44.64 -12.89 -33.34
C ARG A 246 -44.46 -11.87 -34.48
N VAL A 247 -43.22 -11.66 -34.94
CA VAL A 247 -42.92 -10.81 -36.10
C VAL A 247 -43.68 -11.31 -37.33
N PHE A 248 -43.63 -12.62 -37.61
CA PHE A 248 -44.37 -13.22 -38.71
C PHE A 248 -45.88 -13.03 -38.56
N LYS A 249 -46.47 -13.22 -37.36
CA LYS A 249 -47.91 -13.00 -37.12
C LYS A 249 -48.33 -11.55 -37.40
N HIS A 250 -47.52 -10.56 -37.01
CA HIS A 250 -47.80 -9.15 -37.29
C HIS A 250 -47.70 -8.81 -38.78
N LEU A 251 -46.63 -9.26 -39.46
CA LEU A 251 -46.49 -9.09 -40.91
C LEU A 251 -47.52 -9.92 -41.68
N ALA A 252 -48.05 -10.97 -41.06
CA ALA A 252 -49.13 -11.77 -41.60
C ALA A 252 -50.52 -11.11 -41.47
N ALA A 253 -50.67 -10.09 -40.63
CA ALA A 253 -51.93 -9.37 -40.47
C ALA A 253 -52.26 -8.50 -41.70
N PRO A 254 -53.52 -8.05 -41.88
CA PRO A 254 -53.91 -7.21 -43.02
C PRO A 254 -53.10 -5.92 -43.17
N ALA A 255 -52.60 -5.36 -42.07
CA ALA A 255 -51.76 -4.16 -42.07
C ALA A 255 -50.39 -4.40 -42.74
N GLY A 256 -49.92 -5.66 -42.82
CA GLY A 256 -48.66 -6.03 -43.48
C GLY A 256 -47.40 -5.42 -42.87
N ARG A 257 -47.50 -4.83 -41.67
CA ARG A 257 -46.41 -4.10 -41.00
C ARG A 257 -46.44 -4.38 -39.50
N LEU A 258 -45.30 -4.16 -38.85
CA LEU A 258 -45.18 -4.21 -37.40
C LEU A 258 -45.89 -3.00 -36.77
N PRO A 259 -46.75 -3.19 -35.75
CA PRO A 259 -47.38 -2.08 -35.05
C PRO A 259 -46.34 -1.16 -34.41
N THR A 260 -46.47 0.15 -34.62
CA THR A 260 -45.53 1.16 -34.12
C THR A 260 -45.40 1.11 -32.60
N ASP A 261 -46.51 0.96 -31.86
CA ASP A 261 -46.50 0.86 -30.40
C ASP A 261 -45.79 -0.41 -29.90
N TRP A 262 -45.98 -1.52 -30.61
CA TRP A 262 -45.31 -2.78 -30.28
C TRP A 262 -43.80 -2.67 -30.51
N LEU A 263 -43.37 -2.06 -31.62
CA LEU A 263 -41.96 -1.80 -31.91
C LEU A 263 -41.36 -0.86 -30.86
N ALA A 264 -42.06 0.23 -30.52
CA ALA A 264 -41.65 1.19 -29.50
C ALA A 264 -41.47 0.54 -28.12
N GLU A 265 -42.40 -0.31 -27.72
CA GLU A 265 -42.33 -1.02 -26.44
C GLU A 265 -41.12 -1.96 -26.38
N ASN A 266 -40.88 -2.74 -27.44
CA ASN A 266 -39.75 -3.67 -27.47
C ASN A 266 -38.39 -2.95 -27.52
N VAL A 267 -38.29 -1.88 -28.29
CA VAL A 267 -37.07 -1.06 -28.40
C VAL A 267 -36.83 -0.28 -27.10
N GLY A 268 -37.86 0.35 -26.53
CA GLY A 268 -37.74 1.15 -25.31
C GLY A 268 -37.34 0.33 -24.07
N ARG A 269 -37.69 -0.95 -24.01
CA ARG A 269 -37.22 -1.85 -22.94
C ARG A 269 -35.70 -2.09 -22.96
N ILE A 270 -35.05 -1.90 -24.12
CA ILE A 270 -33.62 -2.17 -24.33
C ILE A 270 -32.77 -0.93 -24.01
N ASP A 271 -33.33 0.27 -24.16
CA ASP A 271 -32.66 1.55 -23.95
C ASP A 271 -32.39 1.85 -22.47
N ARG A 272 -31.47 1.09 -21.90
CA ARG A 272 -31.10 1.10 -20.50
C ARG A 272 -29.60 0.87 -20.39
N VAL A 273 -28.91 1.78 -19.72
CA VAL A 273 -27.44 1.74 -19.56
C VAL A 273 -26.98 1.17 -18.20
N ASP A 274 -27.91 0.80 -17.32
CA ASP A 274 -27.66 0.12 -16.04
C ASP A 274 -27.26 -1.37 -16.21
N GLY A 275 -26.73 -1.99 -15.16
CA GLY A 275 -26.36 -3.41 -15.14
C GLY A 275 -24.87 -3.71 -15.28
N GLU A 276 -24.51 -4.99 -15.34
CA GLU A 276 -23.13 -5.45 -15.52
C GLU A 276 -22.72 -5.48 -17.00
N LEU A 277 -21.42 -5.71 -17.27
CA LEU A 277 -20.88 -5.80 -18.64
C LEU A 277 -21.71 -6.74 -19.55
N ASP A 278 -21.98 -7.96 -19.09
CA ASP A 278 -22.69 -8.96 -19.88
C ASP A 278 -24.15 -8.55 -20.14
N THR A 279 -24.78 -7.82 -19.22
CA THR A 279 -26.12 -7.26 -19.41
C THR A 279 -26.14 -6.29 -20.59
N ILE A 280 -25.13 -5.41 -20.68
CA ILE A 280 -25.06 -4.42 -21.76
C ILE A 280 -24.69 -5.07 -23.08
N VAL A 281 -23.76 -6.04 -23.08
CA VAL A 281 -23.45 -6.83 -24.28
C VAL A 281 -24.70 -7.53 -24.81
N ALA A 282 -25.51 -8.14 -23.94
CA ALA A 282 -26.77 -8.76 -24.33
C ALA A 282 -27.80 -7.76 -24.87
N ARG A 283 -27.87 -6.56 -24.29
CA ARG A 283 -28.73 -5.46 -24.80
C ARG A 283 -28.26 -4.96 -26.17
N ILE A 284 -26.97 -4.82 -26.41
CA ILE A 284 -26.39 -4.48 -27.72
C ILE A 284 -26.73 -5.56 -28.76
N ALA A 285 -26.59 -6.84 -28.40
CA ALA A 285 -27.00 -7.93 -29.29
C ALA A 285 -28.51 -7.85 -29.59
N ASN A 286 -29.35 -7.57 -28.59
CA ASN A 286 -30.79 -7.44 -28.77
C ASN A 286 -31.20 -6.26 -29.66
N ILE A 287 -30.61 -5.07 -29.47
CA ILE A 287 -30.95 -3.90 -30.29
C ILE A 287 -30.56 -4.12 -31.76
N ARG A 288 -29.49 -4.88 -32.05
CA ARG A 288 -29.12 -5.23 -33.44
C ARG A 288 -30.18 -6.02 -34.18
N THR A 289 -30.92 -6.90 -33.50
CA THR A 289 -32.08 -7.57 -34.09
C THR A 289 -33.11 -6.55 -34.56
N TRP A 290 -33.37 -5.52 -33.75
CA TRP A 290 -34.29 -4.43 -34.11
C TRP A 290 -33.71 -3.47 -35.15
N THR A 291 -32.42 -3.20 -35.14
CA THR A 291 -31.75 -2.46 -36.21
C THR A 291 -31.90 -3.18 -37.55
N TYR A 292 -31.70 -4.50 -37.58
CA TYR A 292 -31.95 -5.31 -38.79
C TYR A 292 -33.41 -5.20 -39.26
N VAL A 293 -34.37 -5.33 -38.33
CA VAL A 293 -35.80 -5.18 -38.62
C VAL A 293 -36.14 -3.78 -39.13
N ALA A 294 -35.57 -2.72 -38.55
CA ALA A 294 -35.81 -1.32 -38.97
C ALA A 294 -35.26 -1.02 -40.38
N HIS A 295 -34.26 -1.76 -40.84
CA HIS A 295 -33.75 -1.68 -42.22
C HIS A 295 -34.63 -2.41 -43.25
N ARG A 296 -35.65 -3.18 -42.81
CA ARG A 296 -36.65 -3.78 -43.70
C ARG A 296 -37.76 -2.76 -43.96
N ALA A 297 -37.58 -1.93 -44.99
CA ALA A 297 -38.42 -0.75 -45.25
C ALA A 297 -39.93 -1.07 -45.39
N ASP A 298 -40.27 -2.27 -45.85
CA ASP A 298 -41.63 -2.77 -46.03
C ASP A 298 -42.28 -3.27 -44.72
N TRP A 299 -41.50 -3.48 -43.65
CA TRP A 299 -41.99 -4.06 -42.39
C TRP A 299 -42.41 -3.03 -41.36
N VAL A 300 -42.00 -1.77 -41.50
CA VAL A 300 -42.25 -0.69 -40.53
C VAL A 300 -42.89 0.52 -41.20
N ALA A 301 -43.60 1.36 -40.45
CA ALA A 301 -44.30 2.53 -40.99
C ALA A 301 -43.34 3.67 -41.41
N ASP A 302 -42.29 3.90 -40.61
CA ASP A 302 -41.29 4.97 -40.80
C ASP A 302 -39.86 4.40 -40.61
N PRO A 303 -39.25 3.84 -41.68
CA PRO A 303 -37.95 3.19 -41.59
C PRO A 303 -36.83 4.12 -41.14
N ASP A 304 -36.81 5.37 -41.60
CA ASP A 304 -35.74 6.33 -41.30
C ASP A 304 -35.76 6.73 -39.82
N HIS A 305 -36.95 6.98 -39.26
CA HIS A 305 -37.11 7.20 -37.83
C HIS A 305 -36.60 6.01 -37.02
N TRP A 306 -37.06 4.79 -37.34
CA TRP A 306 -36.69 3.59 -36.56
C TRP A 306 -35.21 3.25 -36.68
N GLN A 307 -34.60 3.41 -37.85
CA GLN A 307 -33.16 3.25 -38.03
C GLN A 307 -32.37 4.25 -37.19
N GLY A 308 -32.82 5.51 -37.12
CA GLY A 308 -32.24 6.55 -36.26
C GLY A 308 -32.34 6.19 -34.78
N VAL A 309 -33.52 5.74 -34.33
CA VAL A 309 -33.77 5.34 -32.94
C VAL A 309 -32.90 4.15 -32.53
N THR A 310 -32.91 3.06 -33.31
CA THR A 310 -32.15 1.85 -32.94
C THR A 310 -30.64 2.09 -32.97
N ARG A 311 -30.15 2.89 -33.93
CA ARG A 311 -28.74 3.30 -33.99
C ARG A 311 -28.34 4.15 -32.79
N ALA A 312 -29.16 5.12 -32.41
CA ALA A 312 -28.87 5.96 -31.24
C ALA A 312 -28.82 5.14 -29.93
N ILE A 313 -29.67 4.12 -29.80
CA ILE A 313 -29.64 3.19 -28.67
C ILE A 313 -28.36 2.33 -28.71
N GLU A 314 -27.99 1.78 -29.88
CA GLU A 314 -26.75 1.01 -30.01
C GLU A 314 -25.52 1.86 -29.67
N ASP A 315 -25.46 3.13 -30.11
CA ASP A 315 -24.37 4.05 -29.81
C ASP A 315 -24.29 4.34 -28.29
N ARG A 316 -25.42 4.66 -27.63
CA ARG A 316 -25.46 4.88 -26.17
C ARG A 316 -25.00 3.66 -25.38
N LEU A 317 -25.49 2.47 -25.73
CA LEU A 317 -25.09 1.22 -25.07
C LEU A 317 -23.61 0.90 -25.32
N SER A 318 -23.10 1.19 -26.53
CA SER A 318 -21.70 0.99 -26.90
C SER A 318 -20.74 1.89 -26.13
N ASP A 319 -21.13 3.15 -25.92
CA ASP A 319 -20.37 4.12 -25.13
C ASP A 319 -20.38 3.73 -23.64
N ALA A 320 -21.56 3.38 -23.10
CA ALA A 320 -21.67 2.87 -21.72
C ALA A 320 -20.87 1.58 -21.48
N LEU A 321 -20.78 0.71 -22.49
CA LEU A 321 -19.95 -0.49 -22.45
C LEU A 321 -18.46 -0.14 -22.46
N HIS A 322 -18.04 0.79 -23.31
CA HIS A 322 -16.67 1.28 -23.35
C HIS A 322 -16.26 1.83 -21.98
N ASP A 323 -17.06 2.71 -21.39
CA ASP A 323 -16.76 3.31 -20.09
C ASP A 323 -16.61 2.26 -18.98
N ARG A 324 -17.50 1.25 -18.95
CA ARG A 324 -17.39 0.15 -17.99
C ARG A 324 -16.16 -0.72 -18.21
N LEU A 325 -15.83 -1.06 -19.46
CA LEU A 325 -14.61 -1.82 -19.78
C LEU A 325 -13.37 -1.03 -19.32
N THR A 326 -13.32 0.26 -19.63
CA THR A 326 -12.24 1.15 -19.23
C THR A 326 -12.11 1.23 -17.72
N ASN A 327 -13.20 1.51 -17.00
CA ASN A 327 -13.17 1.62 -15.54
C ASN A 327 -12.81 0.30 -14.85
N ARG A 328 -13.18 -0.84 -15.45
CA ARG A 328 -12.90 -2.17 -14.89
C ARG A 328 -11.49 -2.65 -15.21
N PHE A 329 -10.98 -2.44 -16.42
CA PHE A 329 -9.76 -3.08 -16.90
C PHE A 329 -8.58 -2.12 -17.07
N VAL A 330 -8.77 -0.83 -16.81
CA VAL A 330 -7.70 0.18 -16.85
C VAL A 330 -7.58 0.84 -15.49
N ASP A 331 -6.42 0.69 -14.87
CA ASP A 331 -6.05 1.52 -13.74
C ASP A 331 -5.36 2.78 -14.26
N LYS A 332 -6.15 3.86 -14.41
CA LYS A 332 -5.67 5.16 -14.89
C LYS A 332 -4.45 5.65 -14.09
N ARG A 333 -4.30 5.27 -12.81
CA ARG A 333 -3.15 5.65 -11.96
C ARG A 333 -1.88 4.93 -12.41
N THR A 334 -1.95 3.61 -12.57
CA THR A 334 -0.81 2.79 -12.98
C THR A 334 -0.44 3.01 -14.45
N ALA A 335 -1.42 3.21 -15.34
CA ALA A 335 -1.20 3.47 -16.76
C ALA A 335 -0.42 4.79 -17.00
N VAL A 336 -0.80 5.87 -16.30
CA VAL A 336 -0.10 7.16 -16.39
C VAL A 336 1.30 7.09 -15.77
N LEU A 337 1.46 6.34 -14.67
CA LEU A 337 2.75 6.14 -14.00
C LEU A 337 3.74 5.38 -14.90
N VAL A 338 3.31 4.27 -15.52
CA VAL A 338 4.13 3.46 -16.44
C VAL A 338 4.56 4.26 -17.67
N ARG A 339 3.68 5.13 -18.19
CA ARG A 339 3.99 6.02 -19.31
C ARG A 339 5.10 7.03 -18.96
N ARG A 340 4.97 7.75 -17.84
CA ARG A 340 5.94 8.81 -17.46
C ARG A 340 7.30 8.27 -16.99
N LEU A 341 7.35 7.05 -16.44
CA LEU A 341 8.59 6.34 -16.17
C LEU A 341 9.41 6.05 -17.44
N ARG A 342 8.73 5.89 -18.58
CA ARG A 342 9.35 5.62 -19.88
C ARG A 342 9.81 6.91 -20.58
N ASP A 343 9.07 7.99 -20.38
CA ASP A 343 9.36 9.32 -20.95
C ASP A 343 10.46 10.09 -20.20
N GLY A 344 10.98 9.55 -19.08
CA GLY A 344 12.12 10.14 -18.36
C GLY A 344 11.83 11.49 -17.69
N GLY A 345 10.56 11.87 -17.54
CA GLY A 345 10.16 13.16 -16.97
C GLY A 345 10.53 13.29 -15.49
N GLU A 346 11.02 14.47 -15.09
CA GLU A 346 11.21 14.84 -13.69
C GLU A 346 9.84 14.81 -12.98
N MET A 347 9.72 13.96 -11.95
CA MET A 347 8.54 13.93 -11.08
C MET A 347 8.68 15.02 -10.03
N ALA A 348 7.76 15.98 -10.01
CA ALA A 348 7.74 17.02 -8.98
C ALA A 348 7.11 16.44 -7.70
N ALA A 349 7.93 16.26 -6.66
CA ALA A 349 7.41 16.04 -5.32
C ALA A 349 7.33 17.37 -4.57
N VAL A 350 6.18 17.64 -3.97
CA VAL A 350 5.92 18.79 -3.12
C VAL A 350 5.85 18.30 -1.68
N VAL A 351 6.66 18.87 -0.80
CA VAL A 351 6.55 18.64 0.64
C VAL A 351 5.71 19.77 1.24
N THR A 352 4.60 19.44 1.89
CA THR A 352 3.75 20.43 2.56
C THR A 352 4.42 20.94 3.84
N GLY A 353 3.91 22.06 4.38
CA GLY A 353 4.41 22.62 5.65
C GLY A 353 4.28 21.68 6.85
N GLU A 354 3.43 20.65 6.79
CA GLU A 354 3.23 19.65 7.84
C GLU A 354 4.13 18.39 7.67
N GLY A 355 4.98 18.41 6.64
CA GLY A 355 5.89 17.33 6.30
C GLY A 355 5.25 16.24 5.42
N GLU A 356 4.06 16.46 4.87
CA GLU A 356 3.45 15.49 3.95
C GLU A 356 4.16 15.53 2.60
N VAL A 357 4.47 14.37 2.05
CA VAL A 357 5.17 14.24 0.77
C VAL A 357 4.15 13.87 -0.29
N LEU A 358 3.88 14.82 -1.18
CA LEU A 358 2.99 14.67 -2.31
C LEU A 358 3.83 14.48 -3.57
N VAL A 359 3.58 13.44 -4.37
CA VAL A 359 4.16 13.31 -5.71
C VAL A 359 3.04 13.53 -6.71
N GLU A 360 3.13 14.59 -7.54
CA GLU A 360 2.08 14.98 -8.50
C GLU A 360 0.68 15.13 -7.85
N GLY A 361 0.62 15.64 -6.61
CA GLY A 361 -0.62 15.85 -5.85
C GLY A 361 -1.14 14.64 -5.07
N GLN A 362 -0.42 13.51 -5.04
CA GLN A 362 -0.80 12.30 -4.29
C GLN A 362 0.09 12.07 -3.07
N TYR A 363 -0.52 11.78 -1.91
CA TYR A 363 0.18 11.54 -0.65
C TYR A 363 0.93 10.20 -0.66
N VAL A 364 2.25 10.24 -0.49
CA VAL A 364 3.13 9.05 -0.50
C VAL A 364 3.63 8.70 0.91
N GLY A 365 3.57 9.66 1.83
CA GLY A 365 4.05 9.48 3.19
C GLY A 365 4.41 10.81 3.84
N ARG A 366 5.10 10.73 4.95
CA ARG A 366 5.47 11.90 5.76
C ARG A 366 6.97 11.95 5.99
N LEU A 367 7.57 13.11 5.77
CA LEU A 367 8.91 13.45 6.19
C LEU A 367 8.88 14.01 7.62
N ALA A 368 9.39 13.24 8.58
CA ALA A 368 9.55 13.64 9.97
C ALA A 368 11.03 13.93 10.27
N GLY A 369 11.39 15.19 10.49
CA GLY A 369 12.78 15.62 10.61
C GLY A 369 13.58 15.31 9.34
N PHE A 370 14.45 14.31 9.43
CA PHE A 370 15.27 13.77 8.34
C PHE A 370 14.92 12.31 7.97
N ALA A 371 13.81 11.77 8.47
CA ALA A 371 13.35 10.42 8.20
C ALA A 371 12.05 10.43 7.38
N PHE A 372 12.02 9.65 6.30
CA PHE A 372 10.81 9.47 5.50
C PHE A 372 10.03 8.25 5.98
N LEU A 373 8.77 8.46 6.34
CA LEU A 373 7.82 7.45 6.77
C LEU A 373 6.82 7.20 5.63
N PRO A 374 6.99 6.15 4.83
CA PRO A 374 6.08 5.84 3.73
C PRO A 374 4.70 5.41 4.26
N ASP A 375 3.64 5.80 3.56
CA ASP A 375 2.31 5.27 3.86
C ASP A 375 2.21 3.79 3.45
N ARG A 376 1.65 2.95 4.32
CA ARG A 376 1.63 1.49 4.18
C ARG A 376 0.35 0.97 3.51
N THR A 377 -0.47 1.85 2.95
CA THR A 377 -1.79 1.51 2.39
C THR A 377 -1.75 0.96 0.95
N GLU A 378 -0.60 0.95 0.26
CA GLU A 378 -0.49 0.50 -1.14
C GLU A 378 0.11 -0.91 -1.34
N THR A 379 -0.40 -1.60 -2.36
CA THR A 379 -0.01 -2.97 -2.75
C THR A 379 1.37 -2.99 -3.44
N ALA A 380 2.18 -4.01 -3.14
CA ALA A 380 3.64 -4.11 -3.32
C ALA A 380 4.26 -3.87 -4.73
N GLY A 381 3.47 -3.69 -5.80
CA GLY A 381 3.97 -3.54 -7.17
C GLY A 381 4.32 -2.10 -7.57
N ALA A 382 3.37 -1.17 -7.40
CA ALA A 382 3.53 0.24 -7.77
C ALA A 382 4.29 1.05 -6.69
N ALA A 383 4.18 0.63 -5.43
CA ALA A 383 4.78 1.30 -4.27
C ALA A 383 6.30 1.47 -4.38
N LYS A 384 7.03 0.51 -4.97
CA LYS A 384 8.50 0.56 -5.04
C LYS A 384 9.00 1.69 -5.96
N THR A 385 8.28 1.96 -7.03
CA THR A 385 8.67 2.96 -8.02
C THR A 385 8.27 4.37 -7.59
N VAL A 386 7.09 4.52 -6.98
CA VAL A 386 6.65 5.76 -6.35
C VAL A 386 7.59 6.12 -5.19
N LEU A 387 7.98 5.15 -4.37
CA LEU A 387 8.96 5.34 -3.30
C LEU A 387 10.32 5.81 -3.86
N ALA A 388 10.83 5.20 -4.93
CA ALA A 388 12.09 5.62 -5.54
C ALA A 388 12.03 7.07 -6.08
N ALA A 389 10.89 7.47 -6.65
CA ALA A 389 10.66 8.84 -7.11
C ALA A 389 10.62 9.83 -5.94
N ALA A 390 9.87 9.50 -4.89
CA ALA A 390 9.79 10.31 -3.67
C ALA A 390 11.17 10.49 -3.03
N LEU A 391 11.94 9.42 -2.87
CA LEU A 391 13.30 9.48 -2.31
C LEU A 391 14.25 10.37 -3.13
N ARG A 392 14.11 10.38 -4.47
CA ARG A 392 14.94 11.23 -5.34
C ARG A 392 14.57 12.71 -5.21
N ALA A 393 13.29 13.03 -5.14
CA ALA A 393 12.81 14.40 -5.00
C ALA A 393 13.06 14.97 -3.59
N LEU A 394 13.02 14.11 -2.56
CA LEU A 394 13.31 14.50 -1.17
C LEU A 394 14.76 14.95 -0.95
N LYS A 395 15.71 14.59 -1.83
CA LYS A 395 17.12 14.99 -1.69
C LYS A 395 17.28 16.51 -1.59
N THR A 396 16.64 17.26 -2.48
CA THR A 396 16.75 18.73 -2.53
C THR A 396 16.15 19.39 -1.28
N GLU A 397 14.98 18.93 -0.84
CA GLU A 397 14.33 19.44 0.38
C GLU A 397 15.17 19.12 1.62
N ILE A 398 15.79 17.94 1.69
CA ILE A 398 16.64 17.54 2.80
C ILE A 398 17.90 18.38 2.89
N SER A 399 18.52 18.72 1.75
CA SER A 399 19.63 19.67 1.72
C SER A 399 19.20 21.06 2.23
N SER A 400 18.06 21.57 1.77
CA SER A 400 17.50 22.85 2.23
C SER A 400 17.16 22.86 3.74
N ARG A 401 16.59 21.77 4.26
CA ARG A 401 16.34 21.60 5.71
C ARG A 401 17.64 21.56 6.51
N LEU A 402 18.66 20.87 6.02
CA LEU A 402 19.97 20.81 6.68
C LEU A 402 20.60 22.20 6.80
N ASP A 403 20.60 22.97 5.71
CA ASP A 403 21.18 24.32 5.72
C ASP A 403 20.43 25.25 6.69
N ARG A 404 19.09 25.17 6.75
CA ARG A 404 18.28 25.89 7.76
C ARG A 404 18.61 25.47 9.19
N LEU A 405 18.72 24.18 9.45
CA LEU A 405 19.06 23.67 10.80
C LEU A 405 20.45 24.12 11.24
N ILE A 406 21.43 24.12 10.33
CA ILE A 406 22.79 24.60 10.63
C ILE A 406 22.80 26.10 10.94
N ALA A 407 21.99 26.89 10.23
CA ALA A 407 21.90 28.34 10.41
C ALA A 407 21.13 28.76 11.68
N ASP A 408 20.18 27.95 12.14
CA ASP A 408 19.37 28.25 13.33
C ASP A 408 20.23 28.24 14.62
N GLY A 409 19.92 29.17 15.53
CA GLY A 409 20.52 29.24 16.87
C GLY A 409 20.01 28.15 17.83
N ASP A 410 20.64 28.04 19.00
CA ASP A 410 20.36 26.96 19.97
C ASP A 410 18.92 26.99 20.54
N ASP A 411 18.24 28.14 20.49
CA ASP A 411 16.85 28.28 20.94
C ASP A 411 15.84 27.55 20.03
N ALA A 412 16.22 27.18 18.80
CA ALA A 412 15.40 26.37 17.91
C ALA A 412 15.40 24.88 18.30
N PHE A 413 16.24 24.48 19.26
CA PHE A 413 16.43 23.10 19.67
C PHE A 413 15.92 22.85 21.09
N THR A 414 15.37 21.66 21.31
CA THR A 414 14.91 21.22 22.63
C THR A 414 15.29 19.76 22.88
N LEU A 415 15.55 19.42 24.14
CA LEU A 415 15.77 18.04 24.57
C LEU A 415 14.50 17.48 25.20
N ALA A 416 14.11 16.29 24.77
CA ALA A 416 12.94 15.56 25.26
C ALA A 416 13.29 14.07 25.44
N PRO A 417 12.41 13.25 26.03
CA PRO A 417 12.71 11.85 26.33
C PRO A 417 13.17 11.02 25.12
N ASP A 418 12.74 11.39 23.92
CA ASP A 418 13.06 10.71 22.66
C ASP A 418 14.28 11.29 21.92
N GLY A 419 15.00 12.25 22.52
CA GLY A 419 16.24 12.82 21.98
C GLY A 419 16.18 14.32 21.73
N ILE A 420 16.73 14.73 20.59
CA ILE A 420 16.87 16.13 20.16
C ILE A 420 15.76 16.47 19.17
N PHE A 421 15.10 17.59 19.42
CA PHE A 421 14.05 18.13 18.56
C PHE A 421 14.48 19.49 18.00
N TRP A 422 14.16 19.74 16.73
CA TRP A 422 14.35 21.02 16.06
C TRP A 422 12.98 21.52 15.59
N ARG A 423 12.56 22.70 16.05
CA ARG A 423 11.23 23.30 15.76
C ARG A 423 10.05 22.33 16.00
N GLY A 424 10.18 21.46 17.00
CA GLY A 424 9.16 20.46 17.37
C GLY A 424 9.25 19.11 16.64
N GLU A 425 10.17 18.93 15.68
CA GLU A 425 10.39 17.65 15.01
C GLU A 425 11.62 16.93 15.57
N ALA A 426 11.53 15.61 15.81
CA ALA A 426 12.65 14.80 16.27
C ALA A 426 13.71 14.66 15.17
N VAL A 427 14.97 14.97 15.49
CA VAL A 427 16.07 15.02 14.50
C VAL A 427 17.27 14.14 14.85
N ALA A 428 17.41 13.69 16.11
CA ALA A 428 18.44 12.73 16.52
C ALA A 428 18.16 12.16 17.92
N ILE A 429 18.81 11.04 18.24
CA ILE A 429 18.87 10.51 19.61
C ILE A 429 20.22 10.81 20.25
N LEU A 430 20.27 10.78 21.58
CA LEU A 430 21.54 10.87 22.31
C LEU A 430 22.21 9.49 22.36
N ALA A 431 23.54 9.49 22.33
CA ALA A 431 24.37 8.30 22.45
C ALA A 431 25.28 8.41 23.68
N ALA A 432 25.49 7.29 24.37
CA ALA A 432 26.34 7.25 25.56
C ALA A 432 27.80 7.58 25.23
N THR A 433 28.43 8.36 26.10
CA THR A 433 29.87 8.66 26.06
C THR A 433 30.45 8.50 27.46
N THR A 434 31.77 8.69 27.58
CA THR A 434 32.46 8.67 28.88
C THR A 434 32.14 9.89 29.75
N ASP A 435 31.70 11.00 29.17
CA ASP A 435 31.28 12.21 29.90
C ASP A 435 29.75 12.33 29.90
N SER A 436 29.15 12.12 31.07
CA SER A 436 27.70 12.17 31.26
C SER A 436 27.05 13.50 30.87
N LEU A 437 27.81 14.61 30.87
CA LEU A 437 27.32 15.94 30.47
C LEU A 437 27.60 16.27 29.00
N ARG A 438 28.32 15.41 28.29
CA ARG A 438 28.64 15.56 26.86
C ARG A 438 28.32 14.27 26.11
N PRO A 439 27.02 13.92 26.01
CA PRO A 439 26.61 12.77 25.23
C PRO A 439 26.97 12.95 23.75
N GLY A 440 27.11 11.82 23.06
CA GLY A 440 27.17 11.79 21.61
C GLY A 440 25.78 12.01 21.04
N VAL A 441 25.72 12.26 19.74
CA VAL A 441 24.45 12.42 19.02
C VAL A 441 24.44 11.50 17.82
N GLU A 442 23.34 10.79 17.64
CA GLU A 442 23.11 9.90 16.52
C GLU A 442 21.92 10.38 15.68
N PRO A 443 22.18 10.96 14.49
CA PRO A 443 21.13 11.30 13.54
C PRO A 443 20.46 10.04 12.97
N PRO A 444 19.17 10.11 12.56
CA PRO A 444 18.41 8.99 12.03
C PRO A 444 19.09 8.37 10.81
N ASP A 445 19.00 7.04 10.70
CA ASP A 445 19.51 6.27 9.56
C ASP A 445 18.40 6.09 8.51
N SER A 446 18.15 7.15 7.73
CA SER A 446 17.07 7.17 6.74
C SER A 446 17.53 6.87 5.30
N GLY A 447 18.84 6.72 5.07
CA GLY A 447 19.43 6.58 3.72
C GLY A 447 19.26 7.81 2.82
N LEU A 448 18.66 8.89 3.32
CA LEU A 448 18.39 10.12 2.57
C LEU A 448 19.53 11.15 2.65
N LEU A 449 20.33 11.08 3.72
CA LEU A 449 21.48 11.95 3.94
C LEU A 449 22.75 11.25 3.48
N GLU A 450 23.51 11.90 2.61
CA GLU A 450 24.84 11.44 2.24
C GLU A 450 25.82 11.56 3.44
N PRO A 451 26.87 10.72 3.53
CA PRO A 451 27.76 10.70 4.68
C PRO A 451 28.31 12.07 5.11
N PRO A 452 28.76 12.96 4.20
CA PRO A 452 29.24 14.30 4.58
C PRO A 452 28.13 15.20 5.16
N ALA A 453 26.90 15.07 4.65
CA ALA A 453 25.74 15.81 5.16
C ALA A 453 25.34 15.31 6.56
N ARG A 454 25.38 13.99 6.77
CA ARG A 454 25.13 13.36 8.08
C ARG A 454 26.16 13.80 9.12
N ASP A 455 27.43 13.93 8.74
CA ASP A 455 28.49 14.41 9.64
C ASP A 455 28.31 15.88 10.04
N ARG A 456 27.92 16.75 9.10
CA ARG A 456 27.58 18.15 9.39
C ARG A 456 26.40 18.25 10.35
N LEU A 457 25.33 17.48 10.09
CA LEU A 457 24.16 17.40 10.96
C LEU A 457 24.56 16.94 12.37
N ARG A 458 25.34 15.86 12.48
CA ARG A 458 25.81 15.33 13.77
C ARG A 458 26.58 16.37 14.57
N ARG A 459 27.51 17.10 13.92
CA ARG A 459 28.31 18.15 14.59
C ARG A 459 27.43 19.26 15.15
N ARG A 460 26.53 19.84 14.33
CA ARG A 460 25.62 20.90 14.79
C ARG A 460 24.72 20.45 15.93
N LEU A 461 24.14 19.25 15.83
CA LEU A 461 23.28 18.72 16.88
C LEU A 461 24.05 18.39 18.17
N THR A 462 25.30 17.96 18.07
CA THR A 462 26.18 17.75 19.24
C THR A 462 26.45 19.08 19.95
N GLU A 463 26.79 20.12 19.20
CA GLU A 463 26.99 21.47 19.74
C GLU A 463 25.73 21.99 20.44
N ALA A 464 24.57 21.88 19.77
CA ALA A 464 23.28 22.29 20.34
C ALA A 464 22.92 21.49 21.61
N ALA A 465 23.11 20.17 21.60
CA ALA A 465 22.85 19.33 22.78
C ALA A 465 23.74 19.73 23.96
N HIS A 466 25.04 19.97 23.72
CA HIS A 466 25.98 20.39 24.77
C HIS A 466 25.65 21.79 25.30
N ALA A 467 25.22 22.71 24.43
CA ALA A 467 24.76 24.04 24.83
C ALA A 467 23.49 23.97 25.71
N LEU A 468 22.48 23.19 25.30
CA LEU A 468 21.25 22.98 26.06
C LEU A 468 21.51 22.32 27.41
N ILE A 469 22.34 21.27 27.46
CA ILE A 469 22.75 20.60 28.70
C ILE A 469 23.52 21.59 29.60
N GLY A 470 24.42 22.37 29.00
CA GLY A 470 25.20 23.38 29.74
C GLY A 470 24.33 24.48 30.35
N ARG A 471 23.30 24.93 29.64
CA ARG A 471 22.31 25.90 30.11
C ARG A 471 21.44 25.31 31.22
N ASP A 472 20.82 24.16 30.97
CA ASP A 472 19.76 23.62 31.82
C ASP A 472 20.33 22.87 33.05
N LEU A 473 21.54 22.31 32.94
CA LEU A 473 22.29 21.71 34.04
C LEU A 473 23.52 22.56 34.44
N ALA A 474 23.45 23.89 34.28
CA ALA A 474 24.51 24.82 34.67
C ALA A 474 25.09 24.60 36.09
N PRO A 475 24.31 24.19 37.12
CA PRO A 475 24.88 23.81 38.42
C PRO A 475 25.92 22.67 38.37
N LEU A 476 25.73 21.66 37.51
CA LEU A 476 26.68 20.56 37.34
C LEU A 476 27.95 21.02 36.61
N VAL A 477 27.80 21.85 35.58
CA VAL A 477 28.92 22.42 34.84
C VAL A 477 29.80 23.27 35.76
N ARG A 478 29.19 24.18 36.53
CA ARG A 478 29.91 24.99 37.53
C ARG A 478 30.57 24.14 38.61
N LEU A 479 29.93 23.05 39.03
CA LEU A 479 30.53 22.13 40.02
C LEU A 479 31.77 21.42 39.45
N ARG A 480 31.73 21.01 38.18
CA ARG A 480 32.86 20.38 37.48
C ARG A 480 34.02 21.34 37.29
N GLU A 481 33.72 22.60 36.95
CA GLU A 481 34.72 23.63 36.61
C GLU A 481 35.19 24.47 37.81
N GLY A 482 34.61 24.26 39.00
CA GLY A 482 34.79 25.10 40.19
C GLY A 482 36.17 25.08 40.87
N GLY A 483 37.24 24.63 40.20
CA GLY A 483 38.61 24.70 40.69
C GLY A 483 38.89 23.93 41.99
N LEU A 484 38.08 22.91 42.30
CA LEU A 484 38.16 22.15 43.56
C LEU A 484 39.40 21.24 43.59
N SER A 485 39.87 20.89 44.79
CA SER A 485 41.00 19.97 45.02
C SER A 485 40.70 18.84 46.00
N GLY A 486 41.53 17.80 45.99
CA GLY A 486 41.47 16.70 46.96
C GLY A 486 40.09 16.04 47.06
N ALA A 487 39.59 15.89 48.29
CA ALA A 487 38.30 15.29 48.58
C ALA A 487 37.11 16.05 47.97
N ALA A 488 37.19 17.39 47.87
CA ALA A 488 36.13 18.21 47.28
C ALA A 488 35.97 17.93 45.79
N ARG A 489 37.09 17.80 45.05
CA ARG A 489 37.08 17.42 43.63
C ARG A 489 36.52 16.01 43.43
N GLY A 490 36.92 15.06 44.29
CA GLY A 490 36.40 13.69 44.25
C GLY A 490 34.88 13.65 44.46
N LEU A 491 34.36 14.40 45.43
CA LEU A 491 32.92 14.50 45.68
C LEU A 491 32.17 15.19 44.53
N ALA A 492 32.73 16.28 43.98
CA ALA A 492 32.18 16.96 42.82
C ALA A 492 32.06 16.02 41.61
N HIS A 493 33.11 15.23 41.34
CA HIS A 493 33.11 14.22 40.28
C HIS A 493 32.01 13.17 40.50
N GLN A 494 31.89 12.62 41.72
CA GLN A 494 30.83 11.66 42.06
C GLN A 494 29.43 12.26 41.90
N LEU A 495 29.23 13.51 42.28
CA LEU A 495 27.94 14.20 42.12
C LEU A 495 27.61 14.45 40.65
N VAL A 496 28.59 14.83 39.82
CA VAL A 496 28.39 15.01 38.38
C VAL A 496 28.03 13.68 37.72
N GLU A 497 28.74 12.60 38.05
CA GLU A 497 28.44 11.26 37.57
C GLU A 497 27.06 10.75 38.01
N ALA A 498 26.63 11.10 39.22
CA ALA A 498 25.30 10.80 39.74
C ALA A 498 24.22 11.81 39.30
N LEU A 499 24.53 12.70 38.36
CA LEU A 499 23.64 13.73 37.83
C LEU A 499 23.03 14.66 38.91
N GLY A 500 23.75 14.87 40.00
CA GLY A 500 23.48 15.92 40.98
C GLY A 500 22.83 15.49 42.29
N SER A 501 22.56 14.19 42.50
CA SER A 501 22.17 13.67 43.81
C SER A 501 22.76 12.30 44.07
N LEU A 502 23.29 12.13 45.28
CA LEU A 502 23.96 10.91 45.68
C LEU A 502 23.63 10.60 47.15
N PRO A 503 23.36 9.32 47.48
CA PRO A 503 23.23 8.89 48.87
C PRO A 503 24.50 9.20 49.66
N ARG A 504 24.38 9.85 50.82
CA ARG A 504 25.53 10.27 51.63
C ARG A 504 26.44 9.10 51.99
N GLN A 505 25.88 7.90 52.17
CA GLN A 505 26.65 6.69 52.46
C GLN A 505 27.67 6.36 51.36
N LEU A 506 27.35 6.61 50.08
CA LEU A 506 28.26 6.35 48.96
C LEU A 506 29.40 7.37 48.87
N ALA A 507 29.19 8.58 49.38
CA ALA A 507 30.21 9.65 49.46
C ALA A 507 30.85 9.78 50.84
N ARG A 508 30.65 8.80 51.74
CA ARG A 508 31.03 8.93 53.15
C ARG A 508 32.51 9.27 53.32
N GLN A 509 33.39 8.57 52.62
CA GLN A 509 34.84 8.77 52.70
C GLN A 509 35.23 10.19 52.28
N GLN A 510 34.67 10.68 51.17
CA GLN A 510 34.94 12.02 50.67
C GLN A 510 34.39 13.07 51.64
N VAL A 511 33.15 12.91 52.12
CA VAL A 511 32.48 13.85 53.04
C VAL A 511 33.17 13.96 54.40
N GLU A 512 33.69 12.85 54.93
CA GLU A 512 34.47 12.81 56.18
C GLU A 512 35.86 13.47 56.00
N ALA A 513 36.45 13.38 54.80
CA ALA A 513 37.73 13.99 54.48
C ALA A 513 37.67 15.49 54.11
N LEU A 514 36.46 16.09 54.01
CA LEU A 514 36.33 17.52 53.65
C LEU A 514 36.75 18.45 54.80
N SER A 515 37.62 19.41 54.49
CA SER A 515 37.92 20.54 55.37
C SER A 515 36.74 21.54 55.46
N PRO A 516 36.72 22.44 56.46
CA PRO A 516 35.73 23.51 56.51
C PRO A 516 35.75 24.43 55.27
N ALA A 517 36.93 24.66 54.69
CA ALA A 517 37.10 25.43 53.46
C ALA A 517 36.46 24.71 52.26
N ASP A 518 36.68 23.40 52.12
CA ASP A 518 36.07 22.57 51.07
C ASP A 518 34.55 22.60 51.13
N ARG A 519 33.98 22.46 52.34
CA ARG A 519 32.53 22.52 52.55
C ARG A 519 31.95 23.87 52.15
N THR A 520 32.66 24.95 52.48
CA THR A 520 32.25 26.31 52.10
C THR A 520 32.31 26.51 50.59
N ALA A 521 33.35 26.01 49.92
CA ALA A 521 33.50 26.07 48.47
C ALA A 521 32.38 25.29 47.75
N LEU A 522 32.12 24.04 48.17
CA LEU A 522 31.03 23.21 47.62
C LEU A 522 29.65 23.83 47.87
N ALA A 523 29.41 24.42 49.05
CA ALA A 523 28.17 25.11 49.36
C ALA A 523 27.96 26.36 48.49
N ARG A 524 29.02 27.13 48.19
CA ARG A 524 28.97 28.26 47.23
C ARG A 524 28.60 27.81 45.81
N LEU A 525 29.02 26.60 45.42
CA LEU A 525 28.62 25.96 44.16
C LEU A 525 27.22 25.33 44.22
N GLY A 526 26.52 25.45 45.36
CA GLY A 526 25.12 25.03 45.52
C GLY A 526 24.92 23.63 46.11
N VAL A 527 25.99 22.91 46.47
CA VAL A 527 25.90 21.57 47.05
C VAL A 527 25.33 21.65 48.47
N ARG A 528 24.33 20.80 48.76
CA ARG A 528 23.76 20.63 50.10
C ARG A 528 24.18 19.30 50.70
N PHE A 529 24.62 19.35 51.95
CA PHE A 529 25.00 18.18 52.74
C PHE A 529 23.86 17.81 53.69
N GLY A 530 22.98 16.94 53.22
CA GLY A 530 21.93 16.33 54.03
C GLY A 530 22.46 15.22 54.93
N THR A 531 21.61 14.70 55.81
CA THR A 531 21.90 13.54 56.66
C THR A 531 21.87 12.26 55.82
N GLU A 532 20.94 12.16 54.87
CA GLU A 532 20.74 10.98 54.03
C GLU A 532 21.38 11.12 52.66
N SER A 533 21.43 12.35 52.10
CA SER A 533 21.88 12.62 50.73
C SER A 533 22.80 13.85 50.61
N VAL A 534 23.67 13.84 49.62
CA VAL A 534 24.39 15.02 49.12
C VAL A 534 23.83 15.36 47.75
N PHE A 535 23.36 16.60 47.55
CA PHE A 535 22.62 16.95 46.33
C PHE A 535 22.66 18.44 45.98
N LEU A 536 22.26 18.75 44.75
CA LEU A 536 22.08 20.11 44.23
C LEU A 536 20.58 20.47 44.18
N PRO A 537 20.05 21.33 45.06
CA PRO A 537 18.62 21.67 45.11
C PRO A 537 18.09 22.27 43.80
N ALA A 538 18.94 23.00 43.06
CA ALA A 538 18.56 23.63 41.80
C ALA A 538 18.13 22.62 40.72
N LEU A 539 18.53 21.34 40.86
CA LEU A 539 18.26 20.26 39.91
C LEU A 539 17.04 19.40 40.27
N LEU A 540 16.25 19.81 41.26
CA LEU A 540 15.03 19.11 41.69
C LEU A 540 13.78 19.63 40.97
N LYS A 541 13.93 20.59 40.05
CA LYS A 541 12.81 21.12 39.26
C LYS A 541 12.43 20.11 38.16
N PRO A 542 11.14 20.05 37.74
CA PRO A 542 10.69 19.09 36.74
C PRO A 542 11.49 19.12 35.43
N ALA A 543 11.78 20.30 34.87
CA ALA A 543 12.57 20.41 33.63
C ALA A 543 13.96 19.78 33.75
N THR A 544 14.67 20.04 34.85
CA THR A 544 15.99 19.44 35.11
C THR A 544 15.91 17.94 35.39
N GLN A 545 14.82 17.46 35.99
CA GLN A 545 14.61 16.02 36.22
C GLN A 545 14.42 15.27 34.91
N SER A 546 13.66 15.82 33.96
CA SER A 546 13.47 15.20 32.64
C SER A 546 14.79 15.08 31.88
N LEU A 547 15.63 16.11 31.92
CA LEU A 547 16.94 16.06 31.28
C LEU A 547 17.89 15.08 31.99
N ARG A 548 17.88 15.01 33.32
CA ARG A 548 18.65 14.02 34.07
C ARG A 548 18.19 12.59 33.77
N ALA A 549 16.89 12.36 33.64
CA ALA A 549 16.33 11.07 33.23
C ALA A 549 16.85 10.67 31.85
N LEU A 550 16.79 11.59 30.88
CA LEU A 550 17.31 11.36 29.53
C LEU A 550 18.80 10.99 29.52
N LEU A 551 19.65 11.76 30.22
CA LEU A 551 21.10 11.49 30.27
C LEU A 551 21.42 10.16 30.96
N TRP A 552 20.72 9.86 32.05
CA TRP A 552 20.89 8.61 32.76
C TRP A 552 20.48 7.41 31.89
N SER A 553 19.30 7.48 31.28
CA SER A 553 18.79 6.40 30.41
C SER A 553 19.68 6.21 29.18
N THR A 554 20.17 7.30 28.59
CA THR A 554 21.15 7.25 27.48
C THR A 554 22.40 6.47 27.90
N ARG A 555 22.96 6.78 29.08
CA ARG A 555 24.16 6.09 29.59
C ARG A 555 23.92 4.61 29.87
N GLN A 556 22.73 4.26 30.37
CA GLN A 556 22.35 2.89 30.68
C GLN A 556 21.90 2.08 29.44
N GLY A 557 21.74 2.73 28.29
CA GLY A 557 21.24 2.10 27.07
C GLY A 557 19.80 1.58 27.20
N CYS A 558 18.96 2.27 27.98
CA CYS A 558 17.58 1.89 28.22
C CYS A 558 16.60 3.02 27.82
N PRO A 559 15.30 2.72 27.61
CA PRO A 559 14.31 3.75 27.32
C PRO A 559 14.24 4.81 28.42
N THR A 560 14.02 6.07 28.01
CA THR A 560 13.88 7.19 28.96
C THR A 560 12.59 7.05 29.75
N ALA A 561 12.71 6.79 31.04
CA ALA A 561 11.56 6.75 31.94
C ALA A 561 11.10 8.16 32.34
N THR A 562 9.79 8.32 32.55
CA THR A 562 9.22 9.60 32.99
C THR A 562 9.55 9.83 34.47
N PRO A 563 10.22 10.93 34.85
CA PRO A 563 10.53 11.21 36.25
C PRO A 563 9.23 11.56 37.02
N PRO A 564 9.22 11.41 38.37
CA PRO A 564 8.03 11.70 39.18
C PRO A 564 7.56 13.17 39.16
N GLY A 565 8.38 14.10 38.65
CA GLY A 565 8.04 15.51 38.46
C GLY A 565 7.94 16.28 39.77
N PRO A 566 6.87 17.07 40.02
CA PRO A 566 6.77 17.90 41.21
C PRO A 566 6.41 17.12 42.49
N LYS A 567 6.03 15.83 42.37
CA LYS A 567 5.54 15.01 43.50
C LYS A 567 6.59 14.85 44.58
N ALA A 568 6.20 14.99 45.84
CA ALA A 568 7.10 14.85 46.99
C ALA A 568 7.61 13.41 47.18
N ALA A 569 6.72 12.44 46.96
CA ALA A 569 7.04 11.01 46.99
C ALA A 569 6.16 10.23 46.00
N VAL A 570 6.64 9.08 45.55
CA VAL A 570 5.90 8.10 44.75
C VAL A 570 6.25 6.68 45.19
N MET A 571 5.35 5.73 44.95
CA MET A 571 5.69 4.31 45.11
C MET A 571 6.73 3.93 44.06
N VAL A 572 7.72 3.11 44.44
CA VAL A 572 8.74 2.62 43.52
C VAL A 572 8.08 1.68 42.52
N ASP A 573 8.28 1.95 41.23
CA ASP A 573 7.94 1.04 40.16
C ASP A 573 9.03 -0.04 40.04
N PRO A 574 8.71 -1.34 40.24
CA PRO A 574 9.67 -2.44 40.09
C PRO A 574 10.23 -2.58 38.66
N ALA A 575 9.55 -2.04 37.64
CA ALA A 575 10.01 -2.08 36.26
C ALA A 575 11.17 -1.10 35.98
N LEU A 576 11.39 -0.11 36.85
CA LEU A 576 12.46 0.87 36.67
C LEU A 576 13.81 0.31 37.16
N PRO A 577 14.91 0.50 36.41
CA PRO A 577 16.19 -0.04 36.83
C PRO A 577 16.72 0.65 38.10
N ALA A 578 17.50 -0.11 38.87
CA ALA A 578 18.11 0.38 40.09
C ALA A 578 18.97 1.64 39.83
N GLY A 579 18.83 2.64 40.69
CA GLY A 579 19.57 3.91 40.58
C GLY A 579 18.87 5.00 39.75
N PHE A 580 17.80 4.70 39.00
CA PHE A 580 17.05 5.72 38.25
C PHE A 580 16.55 6.84 39.17
N HIS A 581 15.87 6.47 40.26
CA HIS A 581 15.33 7.41 41.24
C HIS A 581 16.43 8.32 41.80
N ASP A 582 17.58 7.74 42.19
CA ASP A 582 18.73 8.50 42.71
C ASP A 582 19.24 9.51 41.67
N ALA A 583 19.30 9.12 40.39
CA ALA A 583 19.76 9.96 39.30
C ALA A 583 18.82 11.13 38.97
N VAL A 584 17.52 11.03 39.28
CA VAL A 584 16.52 12.09 39.08
C VAL A 584 16.14 12.86 40.35
N GLY A 585 16.89 12.68 41.45
CA GLY A 585 16.69 13.47 42.67
C GLY A 585 15.72 12.88 43.69
N TYR A 586 15.48 11.58 43.62
CA TYR A 586 14.66 10.82 44.57
C TYR A 586 15.48 9.74 45.25
N ARG A 587 15.18 9.46 46.52
CA ARG A 587 15.83 8.40 47.27
C ARG A 587 14.81 7.35 47.68
N VAL A 588 15.14 6.09 47.45
CA VAL A 588 14.26 4.97 47.82
C VAL A 588 14.44 4.63 49.30
N ALA A 589 13.34 4.66 50.06
CA ALA A 589 13.26 4.23 51.44
C ALA A 589 11.97 3.41 51.65
N GLY A 590 12.11 2.13 52.05
CA GLY A 590 10.97 1.25 52.30
C GLY A 590 10.03 1.05 51.11
N GLY A 591 10.56 0.99 49.88
CA GLY A 591 9.74 0.85 48.66
C GLY A 591 9.05 2.15 48.20
N VAL A 592 9.36 3.29 48.82
CA VAL A 592 8.87 4.62 48.44
C VAL A 592 10.05 5.47 47.95
N ALA A 593 9.92 6.08 46.78
CA ALA A 593 10.88 7.05 46.26
C ALA A 593 10.47 8.46 46.72
N VAL A 594 11.29 9.09 47.57
CA VAL A 594 11.03 10.41 48.15
C VAL A 594 12.03 11.42 47.60
N ARG A 595 11.56 12.60 47.18
CA ARG A 595 12.45 13.65 46.66
C ARG A 595 13.45 14.07 47.75
N VAL A 596 14.72 14.21 47.39
CA VAL A 596 15.81 14.31 48.39
C VAL A 596 15.65 15.47 49.37
N ASP A 597 15.13 16.63 48.95
CA ASP A 597 14.84 17.77 49.83
C ASP A 597 13.73 17.47 50.85
N ILE A 598 12.70 16.75 50.43
CA ILE A 598 11.61 16.30 51.28
C ILE A 598 12.07 15.20 52.24
N LEU A 599 12.89 14.26 51.77
CA LEU A 599 13.44 13.20 52.61
C LEU A 599 14.31 13.77 53.73
N GLU A 600 15.13 14.79 53.46
CA GLU A 600 15.94 15.45 54.48
C GLU A 600 15.08 16.14 55.56
N ARG A 601 14.00 16.82 55.13
CA ARG A 601 13.01 17.40 56.05
C ARG A 601 12.30 16.34 56.87
N PHE A 602 11.87 15.26 56.21
CA PHE A 602 11.19 14.13 56.84
C PHE A 602 12.09 13.46 57.89
N ALA A 603 13.35 13.19 57.55
CA ALA A 603 14.33 12.60 58.46
C ALA A 603 14.70 13.54 59.62
N ALA A 604 14.73 14.87 59.41
CA ALA A 604 14.93 15.84 60.48
C ALA A 604 13.75 15.86 61.47
N GLU A 605 12.52 15.84 60.97
CA GLU A 605 11.30 15.80 61.79
C GLU A 605 11.21 14.49 62.58
N ALA A 606 11.42 13.36 61.92
CA ALA A 606 11.44 12.04 62.57
C ALA A 606 12.51 11.95 63.68
N ARG A 607 13.70 12.52 63.47
CA ARG A 607 14.73 12.60 64.51
C ARG A 607 14.31 13.51 65.67
N SER A 608 13.65 14.62 65.40
CA SER A 608 13.15 15.53 66.44
C SER A 608 12.13 14.83 67.35
N LEU A 609 11.16 14.14 66.74
CA LEU A 609 10.13 13.37 67.44
C LEU A 609 10.69 12.18 68.22
N ALA A 610 11.79 11.59 67.75
CA ALA A 610 12.44 10.47 68.41
C ALA A 610 13.31 10.86 69.63
N LYS A 611 13.63 12.15 69.83
CA LYS A 611 14.44 12.64 70.97
C LYS A 611 13.82 12.28 72.34
N PRO A 612 12.52 12.54 72.61
CA PRO A 612 11.90 12.21 73.89
C PRO A 612 11.59 10.71 74.09
N GLY A 613 11.65 9.88 73.05
CA GLY A 613 11.33 8.45 73.12
C GLY A 613 10.58 7.95 71.87
N PRO A 614 9.92 6.77 71.94
CA PRO A 614 9.06 6.27 70.87
C PRO A 614 7.96 7.28 70.52
N PHE A 615 7.69 7.50 69.24
CA PHE A 615 6.78 8.55 68.77
C PHE A 615 5.74 8.04 67.76
N ILE A 616 4.59 8.69 67.70
CA ILE A 616 3.59 8.46 66.65
C ILE A 616 3.86 9.46 65.51
N PRO A 617 3.82 9.05 64.22
CA PRO A 617 4.04 9.97 63.11
C PRO A 617 3.07 11.17 63.18
N SER A 618 3.62 12.38 63.22
CA SER A 618 2.84 13.62 63.29
C SER A 618 2.04 13.86 62.00
N ARG A 619 1.00 14.70 62.05
CA ARG A 619 0.29 15.16 60.83
C ARG A 619 1.24 15.79 59.82
N LEU A 620 2.28 16.48 60.30
CA LEU A 620 3.33 17.05 59.45
C LEU A 620 4.06 15.95 58.68
N LEU A 621 4.56 14.90 59.36
CA LEU A 621 5.23 13.76 58.70
C LEU A 621 4.36 13.11 57.61
N LEU A 622 3.08 12.87 57.91
CA LEU A 622 2.13 12.31 56.94
C LEU A 622 1.96 13.23 55.71
N SER A 623 1.84 14.55 55.94
CA SER A 623 1.65 15.54 54.88
C SER A 623 2.88 15.73 53.99
N LEU A 624 4.09 15.51 54.51
CA LEU A 624 5.34 15.67 53.75
C LEU A 624 5.43 14.71 52.56
N LEU A 625 4.94 13.48 52.71
CA LEU A 625 4.99 12.47 51.66
C LEU A 625 3.77 12.53 50.74
N GLY A 626 2.58 12.84 51.29
CA GLY A 626 1.33 12.87 50.53
C GLY A 626 0.81 11.48 50.09
N LEU A 627 1.35 10.39 50.63
CA LEU A 627 1.01 8.99 50.28
C LEU A 627 0.30 8.23 51.42
N GLY A 628 -0.03 8.91 52.52
CA GLY A 628 -0.76 8.34 53.65
C GLY A 628 0.11 7.58 54.67
N PRO A 629 -0.55 6.96 55.69
CA PRO A 629 0.13 6.37 56.84
C PRO A 629 1.01 5.16 56.53
N ALA A 630 0.58 4.28 55.63
CA ALA A 630 1.31 3.07 55.27
C ALA A 630 2.67 3.40 54.61
N ALA A 631 2.68 4.33 53.65
CA ALA A 631 3.91 4.80 53.01
C ALA A 631 4.82 5.54 54.02
N THR A 632 4.24 6.29 54.95
CA THR A 632 4.99 6.98 56.02
C THR A 632 5.69 5.99 56.94
N ALA A 633 4.99 4.94 57.37
CA ALA A 633 5.57 3.84 58.13
C ALA A 633 6.71 3.16 57.36
N ALA A 634 6.51 2.89 56.06
CA ALA A 634 7.52 2.25 55.23
C ALA A 634 8.80 3.10 55.08
N VAL A 635 8.66 4.42 54.85
CA VAL A 635 9.80 5.34 54.79
C VAL A 635 10.53 5.41 56.14
N LEU A 636 9.82 5.46 57.26
CA LEU A 636 10.42 5.43 58.60
C LEU A 636 11.22 4.14 58.81
N THR A 637 10.67 2.99 58.42
CA THR A 637 11.39 1.71 58.46
C THR A 637 12.65 1.73 57.58
N GLY A 638 12.54 2.30 56.37
CA GLY A 638 13.67 2.49 55.46
C GLY A 638 14.78 3.40 56.02
N LEU A 639 14.42 4.36 56.87
CA LEU A 639 15.35 5.25 57.58
C LEU A 639 15.92 4.65 58.88
N GLY A 640 15.58 3.40 59.21
CA GLY A 640 16.09 2.70 60.38
C GLY A 640 15.31 2.94 61.66
N TYR A 641 14.00 3.18 61.56
CA TYR A 641 13.06 3.12 62.68
C TYR A 641 12.30 1.80 62.67
N GLU A 642 11.82 1.33 63.81
CA GLU A 642 10.96 0.16 63.91
C GLU A 642 9.68 0.49 64.66
N PRO A 643 8.52 -0.02 64.23
CA PRO A 643 7.27 0.12 64.96
C PRO A 643 7.24 -0.80 66.19
N ASP A 644 6.69 -0.30 67.29
CA ASP A 644 6.32 -1.10 68.47
C ASP A 644 4.88 -1.66 68.32
N PRO A 645 4.45 -2.58 69.20
CA PRO A 645 3.09 -3.15 69.15
C PRO A 645 1.96 -2.11 69.27
N GLU A 646 2.25 -0.92 69.83
CA GLU A 646 1.29 0.18 69.94
C GLU A 646 1.33 1.15 68.74
N GLY A 647 2.11 0.84 67.69
CA GLY A 647 2.21 1.65 66.47
C GLY A 647 3.09 2.89 66.60
N ARG A 648 3.90 3.01 67.65
CA ARG A 648 4.91 4.07 67.82
C ARG A 648 6.23 3.62 67.21
N PHE A 649 7.00 4.56 66.68
CA PHE A 649 8.29 4.31 66.06
C PHE A 649 9.44 4.64 67.01
N ARG A 650 10.45 3.77 67.06
CA ARG A 650 11.70 4.01 67.77
C ARG A 650 12.91 3.75 66.85
N PRO A 651 14.03 4.46 67.02
CA PRO A 651 15.22 4.22 66.21
C PRO A 651 15.83 2.85 66.50
N ILE A 652 16.21 2.11 65.46
CA ILE A 652 16.89 0.82 65.58
C ILE A 652 18.29 1.07 66.14
N ARG A 653 18.54 0.61 67.37
CA ARG A 653 19.88 0.66 67.98
C ARG A 653 20.78 -0.37 67.30
N ARG A 654 21.57 0.05 66.31
CA ARG A 654 22.68 -0.77 65.82
C ARG A 654 23.76 -0.85 66.90
N PRO A 655 24.26 -2.05 67.27
CA PRO A 655 25.35 -2.16 68.24
C PRO A 655 26.59 -1.44 67.68
N LYS A 656 27.20 -0.55 68.49
CA LYS A 656 28.49 0.04 68.13
C LYS A 656 29.49 -1.10 67.93
N PRO A 657 30.23 -1.18 66.81
CA PRO A 657 31.36 -2.08 66.74
C PRO A 657 32.31 -1.70 67.86
N ARG A 658 32.65 -2.66 68.74
CA ARG A 658 33.68 -2.47 69.76
C ARG A 658 34.96 -2.01 69.02
N PRO A 659 35.66 -0.96 69.49
CA PRO A 659 36.94 -0.60 68.89
C PRO A 659 37.83 -1.83 68.91
N ARG A 660 38.29 -2.28 67.75
CA ARG A 660 39.32 -3.33 67.70
C ARG A 660 40.55 -2.75 68.41
N PRO A 661 41.15 -3.45 69.39
CA PRO A 661 42.40 -2.99 69.97
C PRO A 661 43.42 -2.85 68.83
N ILE A 662 44.06 -1.70 68.73
CA ILE A 662 45.18 -1.49 67.81
C ILE A 662 46.23 -2.53 68.21
N ARG A 663 46.39 -3.58 67.41
CA ARG A 663 47.56 -4.45 67.53
C ARG A 663 48.74 -3.61 67.04
N ALA A 664 49.69 -3.33 67.94
CA ALA A 664 50.96 -2.76 67.56
C ALA A 664 51.58 -3.65 66.47
N ASN A 665 51.98 -3.03 65.37
CA ASN A 665 52.70 -3.71 64.29
C ASN A 665 54.03 -4.25 64.85
N PRO A 666 54.33 -5.56 64.74
CA PRO A 666 55.61 -6.13 65.17
C PRO A 666 56.82 -5.46 64.50
N ASP A 667 56.61 -4.89 63.31
CA ASP A 667 57.64 -4.23 62.50
C ASP A 667 57.65 -2.70 62.66
N SER A 668 56.96 -2.17 63.68
CA SER A 668 57.06 -0.75 64.03
C SER A 668 58.41 -0.45 64.70
N PRO A 669 59.12 0.62 64.32
CA PRO A 669 60.36 1.05 64.98
C PRO A 669 60.23 1.28 66.49
N PHE A 670 59.00 1.44 67.00
CA PHE A 670 58.69 1.66 68.41
C PHE A 670 58.38 0.36 69.19
N ALA A 671 58.47 -0.81 68.58
CA ALA A 671 58.23 -2.10 69.26
C ALA A 671 59.23 -2.41 70.39
N VAL A 672 60.42 -1.78 70.36
CA VAL A 672 61.49 -1.96 71.36
C VAL A 672 61.16 -1.30 72.70
N LEU A 673 60.28 -0.30 72.74
CA LEU A 673 59.89 0.40 73.97
C LEU A 673 59.01 -0.44 74.93
N LYS A 674 58.56 -1.62 74.52
CA LYS A 674 57.70 -2.48 75.34
C LYS A 674 58.48 -3.42 76.27
N ARG A 675 59.81 -3.38 76.25
CA ARG A 675 60.70 -4.16 77.13
C ARG A 675 61.54 -3.28 78.08
N LEU A 676 61.27 -1.98 78.13
CA LEU A 676 61.64 -1.08 79.22
C LEU A 676 60.43 -0.98 80.17
#